data_AF-Q7Q7E7-F1
#
_entry.id   AF-Q7Q7E7-F1
#
_cell.length_a   1.000
_cell.length_b   1.000
_cell.length_c   1.000
_cell.angle_alpha   90.00
_cell.angle_beta   90.00
_cell.angle_gamma   90.00
#
_symmetry.space_group_name_H-M   'P 1'
#
loop_
_entity.id
_entity.type
_entity.pdbx_description
1 polymer ?
#
loop_
_entity_poly.entity_id
_entity_poly.type
_entity_poly.pdbx_seq_one_letter_code
_entity_poly.pdbx_strand_id
1 'polypeptide(L)'
;MNFSRIRYLFHRFFTTFERNYPTPYKLLAGEKRTELLLPRALLLALYGLLVGFLFYRLVLVNLDLPDTVRFYFGLTVAVALAVGCSFSAQVRCVCALCWVGFFGKAGRNLLKTLTLTLLLTGPIENATLNGREVVRVLTCSVELAFNLTLTRVDLMTKPFQNALLQGRDRLPELKQEFSAIVSIVEPIVREVEHSGRGGDGGEDGSDSLSSEEVSADGAGIDGPIRSAAAYQQAYVAKLNERCLAQLATGVDRCKASFERSYDECSESLPPLVNTLLCWPMKLDVACSSAELFGVGAVCRMEDVLDEDFGANYRLLKQTEHQLTGGVGSIEIDYQVPDLRNHSGYVTIKKASKQMGKEFSKKKHFLRLVSYFVRKVFAFIFLRVIFSSVRYHNAYLWRITFNNFYITDQFRALAARRVEENGFPVLPLRAIQQSELIDTREGIWNKLELRHIVGSFAMLLFHCLSTTVLLLMDALLYETLDIVARHSRIEYHQQGFHGVNVTVTGTGALAELVRNTAEGFRTNERLDFHASNETCLPRPVPLSGWTVAGIYGLFALLALLITTEAYVQRARRLICSFFYPGREQLRTAYLYNRVLRQTRTLQATLPERILQLAGSSGPCRVLPFCDRLALHHPNWFGWTRTGRRCAVCRGAGAPQECQRPDCFLCYCAGCWQDIDRQCVVCAGQPADCSSCCNPLGNLSTA
;
A
#
# COMPACT_ATOMS: atom_id res chain seq x y z
N MET A 1 42.18 -23.56 4.35
CA MET A 1 42.88 -23.82 5.64
C MET A 1 42.94 -25.32 5.88
N ASN A 2 44.14 -25.89 6.09
CA ASN A 2 44.34 -27.32 6.29
C ASN A 2 44.07 -27.67 7.78
N PHE A 3 43.17 -28.61 8.08
CA PHE A 3 42.85 -28.99 9.48
C PHE A 3 44.08 -29.50 10.23
N SER A 4 45.03 -30.10 9.52
CA SER A 4 46.33 -30.49 10.06
C SER A 4 47.09 -29.29 10.64
N ARG A 5 47.04 -28.11 10.01
CA ARG A 5 47.63 -26.87 10.54
C ARG A 5 46.86 -26.32 11.73
N ILE A 6 45.52 -26.33 11.72
CA ILE A 6 44.72 -25.85 12.87
C ILE A 6 44.89 -26.79 14.05
N ARG A 7 44.83 -28.10 13.84
CA ARG A 7 45.08 -29.13 14.87
C ARG A 7 46.51 -29.09 15.35
N TYR A 8 47.49 -28.91 14.47
CA TYR A 8 48.89 -28.71 14.88
C TYR A 8 49.03 -27.42 15.67
N LEU A 9 48.39 -26.31 15.27
CA LEU A 9 48.38 -25.05 16.04
C LEU A 9 47.66 -25.20 17.38
N PHE A 10 46.53 -25.91 17.45
CA PHE A 10 45.76 -26.12 18.67
C PHE A 10 46.50 -27.08 19.61
N HIS A 11 47.04 -28.18 19.08
CA HIS A 11 47.82 -29.15 19.83
C HIS A 11 49.16 -28.54 20.27
N ARG A 12 49.83 -27.77 19.41
CA ARG A 12 51.04 -26.99 19.75
C ARG A 12 50.68 -25.91 20.76
N PHE A 13 49.56 -25.21 20.63
CA PHE A 13 49.12 -24.22 21.60
C PHE A 13 48.88 -24.87 22.96
N PHE A 14 48.10 -25.95 23.04
CA PHE A 14 47.83 -26.65 24.30
C PHE A 14 49.08 -27.30 24.90
N THR A 15 49.97 -27.88 24.11
CA THR A 15 51.25 -28.46 24.60
C THR A 15 52.26 -27.38 24.97
N THR A 16 52.32 -26.27 24.24
CA THR A 16 53.14 -25.10 24.58
C THR A 16 52.57 -24.38 25.79
N PHE A 17 51.24 -24.37 25.97
CA PHE A 17 50.56 -23.82 27.14
C PHE A 17 50.75 -24.72 28.37
N GLU A 18 50.67 -26.04 28.23
CA GLU A 18 51.01 -27.02 29.26
C GLU A 18 52.49 -26.90 29.67
N ARG A 19 53.39 -26.68 28.69
CA ARG A 19 54.84 -26.56 28.91
C ARG A 19 55.27 -25.20 29.49
N ASN A 20 54.73 -24.10 28.98
CA ASN A 20 55.11 -22.74 29.39
C ASN A 20 54.29 -22.23 30.58
N TYR A 21 53.06 -22.73 30.77
CA TYR A 21 52.14 -22.32 31.84
C TYR A 21 51.47 -23.54 32.50
N PRO A 22 52.22 -24.36 33.23
CA PRO A 22 51.73 -25.61 33.82
C PRO A 22 50.67 -25.40 34.92
N THR A 23 50.72 -24.28 35.64
CA THR A 23 49.77 -23.90 36.70
C THR A 23 48.36 -23.59 36.16
N PRO A 24 48.15 -22.69 35.18
CA PRO A 24 46.81 -22.44 34.61
C PRO A 24 46.27 -23.61 33.79
N TYR A 25 47.12 -24.41 33.14
CA TYR A 25 46.68 -25.66 32.51
C TYR A 25 46.15 -26.65 33.55
N LYS A 26 46.85 -26.85 34.67
CA LYS A 26 46.37 -27.68 35.79
C LYS A 26 45.10 -27.09 36.45
N LEU A 27 44.96 -25.77 36.45
CA LEU A 27 43.78 -25.08 36.97
C LEU A 27 42.53 -25.29 36.11
N LEU A 28 42.65 -25.23 34.78
CA LEU A 28 41.51 -25.34 33.87
C LEU A 28 41.21 -26.80 33.48
N ALA A 29 42.25 -27.58 33.20
CA ALA A 29 42.19 -28.89 32.53
C ALA A 29 42.66 -30.07 33.40
N GLY A 30 43.63 -29.85 34.29
CA GLY A 30 44.36 -30.94 34.95
C GLY A 30 43.68 -31.60 36.14
N GLU A 31 44.35 -32.64 36.64
CA GLU A 31 43.99 -33.48 37.79
C GLU A 31 43.75 -32.64 39.06
N LYS A 32 42.78 -33.05 39.90
CA LYS A 32 42.45 -32.34 41.15
C LYS A 32 43.60 -32.49 42.16
N ARG A 33 44.57 -31.57 42.16
CA ARG A 33 45.51 -31.39 43.27
C ARG A 33 44.88 -30.51 44.35
N THR A 34 45.02 -30.92 45.61
CA THR A 34 44.43 -30.30 46.79
C THR A 34 44.82 -28.83 46.99
N GLU A 35 46.06 -28.46 46.67
CA GLU A 35 46.60 -27.11 46.93
C GLU A 35 46.12 -26.00 45.98
N LEU A 36 45.57 -26.34 44.81
CA LEU A 36 45.06 -25.36 43.82
C LEU A 36 43.53 -25.38 43.67
N LEU A 37 42.81 -26.05 44.58
CA LEU A 37 41.34 -26.19 44.50
C LEU A 37 40.59 -24.87 44.65
N LEU A 38 40.98 -24.02 45.61
CA LEU A 38 40.33 -22.74 45.89
C LEU A 38 40.47 -21.73 44.71
N PRO A 39 41.69 -21.42 44.20
CA PRO A 39 41.83 -20.52 43.06
C PRO A 39 41.16 -21.08 41.79
N ARG A 40 41.17 -22.42 41.61
CA ARG A 40 40.45 -23.09 40.52
C ARG A 40 38.94 -22.87 40.60
N ALA A 41 38.35 -23.09 41.77
CA ALA A 41 36.92 -22.91 41.98
C ALA A 41 36.51 -21.44 41.75
N LEU A 42 37.27 -20.47 42.26
CA LEU A 42 37.00 -19.05 42.05
C LEU A 42 37.03 -18.65 40.57
N LEU A 43 38.04 -19.08 39.81
CA LEU A 43 38.14 -18.77 38.38
C LEU A 43 37.02 -19.42 37.56
N LEU A 44 36.63 -20.66 37.89
CA LEU A 44 35.52 -21.36 37.24
C LEU A 44 34.15 -20.77 37.62
N ALA A 45 33.99 -20.28 38.85
CA ALA A 45 32.82 -19.54 39.29
C ALA A 45 32.67 -18.23 38.51
N LEU A 46 33.77 -17.48 38.35
CA LEU A 46 33.79 -16.24 37.57
C LEU A 46 33.47 -16.50 36.09
N TYR A 47 33.98 -17.59 35.51
CA TYR A 47 33.56 -18.04 34.18
C TYR A 47 32.06 -18.36 34.13
N GLY A 48 31.51 -19.07 35.12
CA GLY A 48 30.08 -19.37 35.19
C GLY A 48 29.21 -18.12 35.33
N LEU A 49 29.63 -17.14 36.12
CA LEU A 49 28.97 -15.83 36.23
C LEU A 49 29.00 -15.07 34.90
N LEU A 50 30.13 -15.09 34.18
CA LEU A 50 30.23 -14.46 32.86
C LEU A 50 29.30 -15.10 31.84
N VAL A 51 29.21 -16.45 31.82
CA VAL A 51 28.24 -17.16 30.97
C VAL A 51 26.80 -16.83 31.39
N GLY A 52 26.52 -16.73 32.69
CA GLY A 52 25.21 -16.32 33.21
C GLY A 52 24.82 -14.89 32.82
N PHE A 53 25.76 -13.96 32.89
CA PHE A 53 25.57 -12.59 32.42
C PHE A 53 25.27 -12.53 30.91
N LEU A 54 25.99 -13.32 30.11
CA LEU A 54 25.71 -13.42 28.68
C LEU A 54 24.33 -14.01 28.40
N PHE A 55 23.90 -15.03 29.16
CA PHE A 55 22.55 -15.58 29.07
C PHE A 55 21.48 -14.51 29.42
N TYR A 56 21.71 -13.73 30.48
CA TYR A 56 20.83 -12.63 30.86
C TYR A 56 20.68 -11.62 29.71
N ARG A 57 21.81 -11.15 29.15
CA ARG A 57 21.83 -10.12 28.10
C ARG A 57 21.27 -10.62 26.77
N LEU A 58 21.54 -11.86 26.38
CA LEU A 58 21.17 -12.38 25.06
C LEU A 58 19.79 -13.05 25.03
N VAL A 59 19.30 -13.57 26.16
CA VAL A 59 18.01 -14.27 26.22
C VAL A 59 16.98 -13.46 26.98
N LEU A 60 17.24 -13.15 28.25
CA LEU A 60 16.23 -12.59 29.15
C LEU A 60 15.82 -11.15 28.79
N VAL A 61 16.76 -10.35 28.30
CA VAL A 61 16.45 -9.00 27.79
C VAL A 61 15.55 -9.07 26.55
N ASN A 62 15.74 -10.06 25.67
CA ASN A 62 14.95 -10.19 24.43
C ASN A 62 13.57 -10.83 24.64
N LEU A 63 13.31 -11.43 25.80
CA LEU A 63 12.03 -12.06 26.13
C LEU A 63 10.96 -11.07 26.62
N ASP A 64 11.27 -9.78 26.80
CA ASP A 64 10.37 -8.74 27.33
C ASP A 64 9.62 -9.19 28.61
N LEU A 65 10.32 -9.89 29.51
CA LEU A 65 9.79 -10.26 30.82
C LEU A 65 9.68 -9.03 31.72
N PRO A 66 8.77 -8.99 32.72
CA PRO A 66 8.74 -7.94 33.74
C PRO A 66 10.11 -7.79 34.42
N ASP A 67 10.54 -6.56 34.72
CA ASP A 67 11.91 -6.28 35.18
C ASP A 67 12.28 -7.04 36.47
N THR A 68 11.34 -7.19 37.40
CA THR A 68 11.50 -7.97 38.64
C THR A 68 11.78 -9.44 38.33
N VAL A 69 10.93 -10.08 37.52
CA VAL A 69 11.07 -11.48 37.10
C VAL A 69 12.39 -11.68 36.35
N ARG A 70 12.73 -10.76 35.45
CA ARG A 70 13.96 -10.80 34.66
C ARG A 70 15.19 -10.79 35.56
N PHE A 71 15.22 -9.89 36.55
CA PHE A 71 16.35 -9.75 37.48
C PHE A 71 16.53 -11.01 38.34
N TYR A 72 15.49 -11.45 39.05
CA TYR A 72 15.58 -12.61 39.94
C TYR A 72 15.87 -13.91 39.19
N PHE A 73 15.21 -14.14 38.04
CA PHE A 73 15.50 -15.31 37.21
C PHE A 73 16.91 -15.27 36.61
N GLY A 74 17.38 -14.09 36.22
CA GLY A 74 18.76 -13.87 35.78
C GLY A 74 19.79 -14.21 36.85
N LEU A 75 19.58 -13.70 38.06
CA LEU A 75 20.45 -13.92 39.21
C LEU A 75 20.52 -15.41 39.58
N THR A 76 19.37 -16.10 39.65
CA THR A 76 19.34 -17.54 39.98
C THR A 76 20.09 -18.38 38.95
N VAL A 77 19.90 -18.11 37.65
CA VAL A 77 20.64 -18.80 36.58
C VAL A 77 22.14 -18.51 36.65
N ALA A 78 22.54 -17.26 36.90
CA ALA A 78 23.95 -16.88 37.00
C ALA A 78 24.64 -17.56 38.19
N VAL A 79 24.01 -17.59 39.36
CA VAL A 79 24.52 -18.29 40.55
C VAL A 79 24.59 -19.80 40.31
N ALA A 80 23.56 -20.40 39.72
CA ALA A 80 23.55 -21.82 39.39
C ALA A 80 24.66 -22.20 38.40
N LEU A 81 24.94 -21.35 37.40
CA LEU A 81 26.05 -21.56 36.46
C LEU A 81 27.41 -21.37 37.12
N ALA A 82 27.56 -20.42 38.06
CA ALA A 82 28.79 -20.22 38.82
C ALA A 82 29.13 -21.46 39.67
N VAL A 83 28.17 -21.95 40.45
CA VAL A 83 28.32 -23.17 41.26
C VAL A 83 28.53 -24.38 40.34
N GLY A 84 27.72 -24.52 39.30
CA GLY A 84 27.80 -25.62 38.34
C GLY A 84 29.14 -25.71 37.62
N CYS A 85 29.69 -24.58 37.16
CA CYS A 85 31.01 -24.55 36.51
C CYS A 85 32.15 -24.87 37.49
N SER A 86 32.00 -24.52 38.77
CA SER A 86 33.00 -24.78 39.80
C SER A 86 33.11 -26.27 40.13
N PHE A 87 31.97 -26.96 40.28
CA PHE A 87 31.96 -28.33 40.81
C PHE A 87 31.68 -29.42 39.75
N SER A 88 30.97 -29.12 38.66
CA SER A 88 30.54 -30.11 37.67
C SER A 88 31.35 -30.05 36.37
N ALA A 89 31.96 -31.16 35.98
CA ALA A 89 32.55 -31.31 34.63
C ALA A 89 31.48 -31.29 33.53
N GLN A 90 30.26 -31.73 33.85
CA GLN A 90 29.15 -31.83 32.92
C GLN A 90 28.69 -30.44 32.47
N VAL A 91 28.50 -29.52 33.43
CA VAL A 91 28.09 -28.13 33.16
C VAL A 91 29.18 -27.41 32.34
N ARG A 92 30.46 -27.59 32.69
CA ARG A 92 31.59 -27.02 31.94
C ARG A 92 31.64 -27.51 30.49
N CYS A 93 31.46 -28.82 30.27
CA CYS A 93 31.41 -29.40 28.93
C CYS A 93 30.25 -28.82 28.10
N VAL A 94 29.05 -28.75 28.68
CA VAL A 94 27.89 -28.16 28.01
C VAL A 94 28.11 -26.68 27.68
N CYS A 95 28.68 -25.89 28.58
CA CYS A 95 28.99 -24.48 28.32
C CYS A 95 29.99 -24.32 27.16
N ALA A 96 31.04 -25.14 27.12
CA ALA A 96 32.00 -25.15 26.01
C ALA A 96 31.35 -25.59 24.68
N LEU A 97 30.44 -26.57 24.72
CA LEU A 97 29.66 -26.98 23.55
C LEU A 97 28.72 -25.88 23.06
N CYS A 98 28.11 -25.10 23.95
CA CYS A 98 27.28 -23.95 23.59
C CYS A 98 28.10 -22.90 22.83
N TRP A 99 29.31 -22.57 23.32
CA TRP A 99 30.22 -21.64 22.64
C TRP A 99 30.55 -22.08 21.20
N VAL A 100 30.96 -23.33 21.02
CA VAL A 100 31.23 -23.89 19.68
C VAL A 100 29.93 -24.07 18.88
N GLY A 101 28.79 -24.22 19.55
CA GLY A 101 27.45 -24.26 18.96
C GLY A 101 27.10 -23.02 18.15
N PHE A 102 27.52 -21.83 18.61
CA PHE A 102 27.33 -20.56 17.89
C PHE A 102 28.11 -20.50 16.57
N PHE A 103 29.24 -21.18 16.44
CA PHE A 103 29.96 -21.21 15.16
C PHE A 103 29.33 -22.20 14.15
N GLY A 104 28.30 -22.95 14.54
CA GLY A 104 27.63 -23.93 13.67
C GLY A 104 26.30 -23.44 13.09
N LYS A 105 25.46 -24.40 12.66
CA LYS A 105 24.12 -24.13 12.10
C LYS A 105 23.26 -23.16 12.94
N ALA A 106 23.34 -23.26 14.26
CA ALA A 106 22.51 -22.45 15.14
C ALA A 106 22.93 -20.97 15.16
N GLY A 107 24.23 -20.65 15.19
CA GLY A 107 24.64 -19.26 15.06
C GLY A 107 24.58 -18.71 13.64
N ARG A 108 24.61 -19.55 12.59
CA ARG A 108 24.20 -19.09 11.24
C ARG A 108 22.75 -18.61 11.24
N ASN A 109 21.85 -19.36 11.89
CA ASN A 109 20.47 -18.93 12.02
C ASN A 109 20.35 -17.64 12.85
N LEU A 110 21.11 -17.54 13.94
CA LEU A 110 21.19 -16.32 14.75
C LEU A 110 21.62 -15.11 13.90
N LEU A 111 22.67 -15.28 13.09
CA LEU A 111 23.24 -14.22 12.27
C LEU A 111 22.32 -13.84 11.10
N LYS A 112 21.60 -14.79 10.52
CA LYS A 112 20.50 -14.53 9.57
C LYS A 112 19.39 -13.70 10.21
N THR A 113 18.97 -14.06 11.43
CA THR A 113 17.96 -13.29 12.18
C THR A 113 18.47 -11.88 12.49
N LEU A 114 19.73 -11.73 12.90
CA LEU A 114 20.35 -10.42 13.14
C LEU A 114 20.42 -9.57 11.85
N THR A 115 20.78 -10.20 10.72
CA THR A 115 20.77 -9.54 9.41
C THR A 115 19.37 -9.06 9.05
N LEU A 116 18.34 -9.89 9.24
CA LEU A 116 16.95 -9.50 9.03
C LEU A 116 16.53 -8.35 9.94
N THR A 117 16.90 -8.38 11.23
CA THR A 117 16.64 -7.28 12.16
C THR A 117 17.28 -5.99 11.68
N LEU A 118 18.56 -6.04 11.26
CA LEU A 118 19.29 -4.87 10.78
C LEU A 118 18.70 -4.32 9.48
N LEU A 119 18.17 -5.19 8.61
CA LEU A 119 17.42 -4.77 7.42
C LEU A 119 16.11 -4.06 7.77
N LEU A 120 15.37 -4.57 8.76
CA LEU A 120 14.12 -3.97 9.23
C LEU A 120 14.36 -2.61 9.89
N THR A 121 15.34 -2.51 10.79
CA THR A 121 15.62 -1.27 11.55
C THR A 121 16.49 -0.27 10.79
N GLY A 122 17.15 -0.70 9.72
CA GLY A 122 18.02 0.14 8.89
C GLY A 122 17.29 0.62 7.63
N PRO A 123 17.57 0.01 6.45
CA PRO A 123 17.05 0.49 5.17
C PRO A 123 15.53 0.48 5.08
N ILE A 124 14.84 -0.49 5.69
CA ILE A 124 13.37 -0.52 5.61
C ILE A 124 12.76 0.61 6.44
N GLU A 125 13.20 0.84 7.68
CA GLU A 125 12.71 1.99 8.45
C GLU A 125 13.11 3.31 7.76
N ASN A 126 14.33 3.42 7.20
CA ASN A 126 14.75 4.61 6.45
C ASN A 126 13.85 4.88 5.24
N ALA A 127 13.57 3.85 4.43
CA ALA A 127 12.65 3.95 3.31
C ALA A 127 11.24 4.32 3.76
N THR A 128 10.80 3.88 4.95
CA THR A 128 9.51 4.33 5.51
C THR A 128 9.55 5.79 5.98
N LEU A 129 10.66 6.28 6.53
CA LEU A 129 10.78 7.69 6.90
C LEU A 129 10.74 8.58 5.66
N ASN A 130 11.51 8.23 4.62
CA ASN A 130 11.51 8.93 3.34
C ASN A 130 10.15 8.81 2.62
N GLY A 131 9.52 7.63 2.64
CA GLY A 131 8.18 7.44 2.11
C GLY A 131 7.10 8.25 2.83
N ARG A 132 7.26 8.51 4.13
CA ARG A 132 6.38 9.43 4.88
C ARG A 132 6.55 10.86 4.41
N GLU A 133 7.77 11.29 4.13
CA GLU A 133 8.02 12.61 3.55
C GLU A 133 7.39 12.75 2.17
N VAL A 134 7.43 11.73 1.31
CA VAL A 134 6.70 11.72 0.02
C VAL A 134 5.21 12.00 0.23
N VAL A 135 4.56 11.27 1.14
CA VAL A 135 3.12 11.45 1.40
C VAL A 135 2.83 12.85 1.96
N ARG A 136 3.71 13.37 2.83
CA ARG A 136 3.58 14.72 3.39
C ARG A 136 3.69 15.79 2.30
N VAL A 137 4.72 15.72 1.46
CA VAL A 137 4.96 16.66 0.35
C VAL A 137 3.80 16.67 -0.62
N LEU A 138 3.31 15.49 -1.04
CA LEU A 138 2.16 15.39 -1.94
C LEU A 138 0.91 16.02 -1.33
N THR A 139 0.63 15.73 -0.06
CA THR A 139 -0.56 16.27 0.63
C THR A 139 -0.47 17.79 0.78
N CYS A 140 0.69 18.29 1.22
CA CYS A 140 0.95 19.72 1.39
C CYS A 140 0.88 20.48 0.05
N SER A 141 1.44 19.90 -1.02
CA SER A 141 1.44 20.52 -2.36
C SER A 141 0.02 20.63 -2.93
N VAL A 142 -0.81 19.60 -2.71
CA VAL A 142 -2.23 19.63 -3.10
C VAL A 142 -3.00 20.69 -2.33
N GLU A 143 -2.79 20.79 -1.02
CA GLU A 143 -3.46 21.81 -0.18
C GLU A 143 -3.03 23.22 -0.57
N LEU A 144 -1.74 23.43 -0.82
CA LEU A 144 -1.20 24.70 -1.29
C LEU A 144 -1.79 25.08 -2.66
N ALA A 145 -1.78 24.16 -3.62
CA ALA A 145 -2.34 24.39 -4.96
C ALA A 145 -3.85 24.69 -4.90
N PHE A 146 -4.59 24.01 -4.02
CA PHE A 146 -6.00 24.28 -3.80
C PHE A 146 -6.24 25.67 -3.21
N ASN A 147 -5.48 26.07 -2.18
CA ASN A 147 -5.60 27.40 -1.58
C ASN A 147 -5.28 28.50 -2.59
N LEU A 148 -4.22 28.34 -3.39
CA LEU A 148 -3.87 29.27 -4.48
C LEU A 148 -4.95 29.34 -5.58
N THR A 149 -5.63 28.23 -5.84
CA THR A 149 -6.74 28.21 -6.81
C THR A 149 -7.97 28.90 -6.24
N LEU A 150 -8.26 28.67 -4.95
CA LEU A 150 -9.37 29.30 -4.25
C LEU A 150 -9.21 30.82 -4.23
N THR A 151 -8.03 31.36 -3.92
CA THR A 151 -7.78 32.81 -3.95
C THR A 151 -7.98 33.39 -5.35
N ARG A 152 -7.52 32.68 -6.39
CA ARG A 152 -7.67 33.13 -7.78
C ARG A 152 -9.13 33.15 -8.24
N VAL A 153 -9.89 32.09 -7.93
CA VAL A 153 -11.31 32.04 -8.27
C VAL A 153 -12.10 33.07 -7.48
N ASP A 154 -11.83 33.21 -6.19
CA ASP A 154 -12.48 34.19 -5.31
C ASP A 154 -12.31 35.62 -5.85
N LEU A 155 -11.10 35.99 -6.27
CA LEU A 155 -10.88 37.28 -6.95
C LEU A 155 -11.66 37.43 -8.26
N MET A 156 -11.74 36.37 -9.07
CA MET A 156 -12.44 36.42 -10.36
C MET A 156 -13.96 36.50 -10.20
N THR A 157 -14.53 35.82 -9.20
CA THR A 157 -15.99 35.68 -9.06
C THR A 157 -16.62 36.71 -8.14
N LYS A 158 -15.92 37.20 -7.11
CA LYS A 158 -16.43 38.21 -6.16
C LYS A 158 -17.11 39.42 -6.79
N PRO A 159 -16.56 40.09 -7.82
CA PRO A 159 -17.24 41.25 -8.40
C PRO A 159 -18.56 40.87 -9.08
N PHE A 160 -18.61 39.73 -9.77
CA PHE A 160 -19.84 39.23 -10.36
C PHE A 160 -20.86 38.81 -9.30
N GLN A 161 -20.41 38.20 -8.19
CA GLN A 161 -21.26 37.87 -7.05
C GLN A 161 -21.86 39.11 -6.43
N ASN A 162 -21.05 40.14 -6.16
CA ASN A 162 -21.52 41.39 -5.59
C ASN A 162 -22.52 42.08 -6.52
N ALA A 163 -22.25 42.13 -7.83
CA ALA A 163 -23.17 42.71 -8.80
C ALA A 163 -24.50 41.96 -8.91
N LEU A 164 -24.47 40.63 -8.94
CA LEU A 164 -25.68 39.80 -9.02
C LEU A 164 -26.51 39.85 -7.74
N LEU A 165 -25.88 39.81 -6.56
CA LEU A 165 -26.58 39.90 -5.28
C LEU A 165 -27.24 41.27 -5.10
N GLN A 166 -26.52 42.36 -5.38
CA GLN A 166 -27.09 43.71 -5.34
C GLN A 166 -28.23 43.89 -6.34
N GLY A 167 -28.08 43.34 -7.56
CA GLY A 167 -29.15 43.35 -8.56
C GLY A 167 -30.40 42.61 -8.07
N ARG A 168 -30.23 41.44 -7.45
CA ARG A 168 -31.33 40.63 -6.91
C ARG A 168 -32.10 41.35 -5.80
N ASP A 169 -31.39 41.95 -4.85
CA ASP A 169 -32.01 42.61 -3.68
C ASP A 169 -32.86 43.83 -4.09
N ARG A 170 -32.59 44.43 -5.25
CA ARG A 170 -33.30 45.59 -5.81
C ARG A 170 -34.37 45.25 -6.86
N LEU A 171 -34.47 43.98 -7.30
CA LEU A 171 -35.58 43.49 -8.14
C LEU A 171 -36.99 43.81 -7.61
N PRO A 172 -37.29 43.71 -6.29
CA PRO A 172 -38.62 44.07 -5.80
C PRO A 172 -38.95 45.56 -5.97
N GLU A 173 -37.97 46.46 -5.78
CA GLU A 173 -38.14 47.90 -5.99
C GLU A 173 -38.45 48.19 -7.47
N LEU A 174 -37.75 47.52 -8.39
CA LEU A 174 -38.02 47.62 -9.83
C LEU A 174 -39.43 47.14 -10.19
N LYS A 175 -39.86 46.00 -9.64
CA LYS A 175 -41.22 45.48 -9.83
C LYS A 175 -42.27 46.48 -9.34
N GLN A 176 -42.00 47.18 -8.23
CA GLN A 176 -42.87 48.20 -7.70
C GLN A 176 -42.98 49.42 -8.63
N GLU A 177 -41.87 49.92 -9.17
CA GLU A 177 -41.86 51.03 -10.15
C GLU A 177 -42.64 50.69 -11.43
N PHE A 178 -42.46 49.48 -11.97
CA PHE A 178 -43.24 49.04 -13.13
C PHE A 178 -44.73 48.86 -12.81
N SER A 179 -45.05 48.38 -11.60
CA SER A 179 -46.46 48.26 -11.16
C SER A 179 -47.16 49.61 -11.08
N ALA A 180 -46.44 50.68 -10.70
CA ALA A 180 -46.98 52.03 -10.68
C ALA A 180 -47.34 52.53 -12.09
N ILE A 181 -46.51 52.24 -13.10
CA ILE A 181 -46.81 52.58 -14.51
C ILE A 181 -48.06 51.81 -14.99
N VAL A 182 -48.17 50.53 -14.65
CA VAL A 182 -49.33 49.70 -15.01
C VAL A 182 -50.62 50.24 -14.37
N SER A 183 -50.55 50.71 -13.13
CA SER A 183 -51.70 51.28 -12.41
C SER A 183 -52.29 52.53 -13.09
N ILE A 184 -51.47 53.27 -13.86
CA ILE A 184 -51.91 54.45 -14.62
C ILE A 184 -52.65 54.02 -15.90
N VAL A 185 -52.24 52.91 -16.51
CA VAL A 185 -52.83 52.40 -17.75
C VAL A 185 -54.13 51.64 -17.48
N GLU A 186 -54.22 50.98 -16.32
CA GLU A 186 -55.38 50.19 -15.90
C GLU A 186 -56.75 50.90 -16.04
N PRO A 187 -56.96 52.16 -15.57
CA PRO A 187 -58.24 52.84 -15.74
C PRO A 187 -58.60 53.09 -17.21
N ILE A 188 -57.61 53.34 -18.08
CA ILE A 188 -57.81 53.53 -19.53
C ILE A 188 -58.26 52.20 -20.14
N VAL A 189 -57.62 51.10 -19.75
CA VAL A 189 -58.01 49.75 -20.20
C VAL A 189 -59.42 49.40 -19.76
N ARG A 190 -59.79 49.70 -18.52
CA ARG A 190 -61.17 49.51 -18.04
C ARG A 190 -62.16 50.36 -18.84
N GLU A 191 -61.86 51.63 -19.09
CA GLU A 191 -62.77 52.52 -19.81
C GLU A 191 -62.93 52.13 -21.30
N VAL A 192 -61.93 51.56 -21.95
CA VAL A 192 -62.02 51.17 -23.37
C VAL A 192 -62.58 49.76 -23.54
N GLU A 193 -62.09 48.79 -22.77
CA GLU A 193 -62.39 47.37 -22.99
C GLU A 193 -63.53 46.83 -22.12
N HIS A 194 -63.82 47.41 -20.94
CA HIS A 194 -64.89 46.90 -20.07
C HIS A 194 -66.20 47.64 -20.31
N SER A 195 -67.26 46.91 -20.68
CA SER A 195 -68.60 47.46 -20.81
C SER A 195 -69.14 47.88 -19.44
N GLY A 196 -69.30 49.18 -19.24
CA GLY A 196 -69.84 49.75 -18.01
C GLY A 196 -71.32 49.42 -17.87
N ARG A 197 -71.64 48.31 -17.20
CA ARG A 197 -72.98 48.06 -16.66
C ARG A 197 -73.00 48.64 -15.25
N GLY A 198 -73.26 49.94 -15.17
CA GLY A 198 -73.30 50.69 -13.91
C GLY A 198 -73.89 52.07 -14.14
N GLY A 199 -75.22 52.13 -14.18
CA GLY A 199 -75.94 53.37 -13.89
C GLY A 199 -75.85 53.63 -12.39
N ASP A 200 -75.48 54.84 -12.02
CA ASP A 200 -75.47 55.29 -10.63
C ASP A 200 -76.73 56.14 -10.38
N GLY A 201 -77.50 55.78 -9.36
CA GLY A 201 -78.65 56.56 -8.89
C GLY A 201 -79.83 55.73 -8.37
N GLY A 202 -79.73 55.21 -7.13
CA GLY A 202 -80.87 54.71 -6.37
C GLY A 202 -80.50 53.83 -5.18
N GLU A 203 -80.44 54.41 -3.99
CA GLU A 203 -80.38 53.70 -2.71
C GLU A 203 -81.67 52.89 -2.47
N ASP A 204 -81.48 51.68 -1.95
CA ASP A 204 -82.33 50.88 -1.02
C ASP A 204 -82.67 49.46 -1.48
N GLY A 205 -82.42 48.50 -0.57
CA GLY A 205 -83.30 47.33 -0.42
C GLY A 205 -82.73 45.95 -0.77
N SER A 206 -82.01 45.37 0.19
CA SER A 206 -82.07 43.97 0.67
C SER A 206 -81.93 42.78 -0.31
N ASP A 207 -80.86 42.02 -0.06
CA ASP A 207 -80.76 40.55 0.04
C ASP A 207 -81.56 39.69 -0.94
N SER A 208 -80.85 38.97 -1.83
CA SER A 208 -80.76 37.50 -1.75
C SER A 208 -79.75 36.88 -2.73
N LEU A 209 -78.86 36.04 -2.15
CA LEU A 209 -78.36 34.76 -2.66
C LEU A 209 -77.70 34.72 -4.06
N SER A 210 -76.36 34.72 -4.08
CA SER A 210 -75.57 33.48 -4.15
C SER A 210 -74.08 33.82 -4.24
N SER A 211 -73.36 33.46 -3.18
CA SER A 211 -71.91 33.51 -3.12
C SER A 211 -71.34 32.39 -3.99
N GLU A 212 -71.05 32.68 -5.25
CA GLU A 212 -69.89 32.08 -5.90
C GLU A 212 -68.74 33.08 -5.72
N GLU A 213 -67.79 32.71 -4.87
CA GLU A 213 -66.47 33.32 -4.79
C GLU A 213 -65.80 33.19 -6.16
N VAL A 214 -66.02 34.16 -7.05
CA VAL A 214 -65.05 34.45 -8.10
C VAL A 214 -63.89 35.12 -7.40
N SER A 215 -62.86 34.32 -7.15
CA SER A 215 -61.57 34.78 -6.68
C SER A 215 -61.15 36.00 -7.49
N ALA A 216 -61.00 37.14 -6.81
CA ALA A 216 -60.39 38.35 -7.35
C ALA A 216 -58.87 38.17 -7.43
N ASP A 217 -58.45 37.11 -8.11
CA ASP A 217 -57.08 36.80 -8.48
C ASP A 217 -57.09 36.42 -9.96
N GLY A 218 -56.54 37.30 -10.81
CA GLY A 218 -56.14 36.93 -12.17
C GLY A 218 -57.26 36.85 -13.21
N ALA A 219 -58.12 37.87 -13.33
CA ALA A 219 -58.79 38.12 -14.60
C ALA A 219 -57.73 38.60 -15.62
N GLY A 220 -57.12 37.62 -16.29
CA GLY A 220 -56.00 37.80 -17.21
C GLY A 220 -56.27 38.82 -18.30
N ILE A 221 -55.34 39.78 -18.39
CA ILE A 221 -55.05 40.58 -19.58
C ILE A 221 -54.39 39.66 -20.62
N ASP A 222 -55.11 38.64 -21.11
CA ASP A 222 -54.57 37.66 -22.08
C ASP A 222 -55.56 37.39 -23.22
N GLY A 223 -56.17 38.47 -23.73
CA GLY A 223 -56.78 38.46 -25.06
C GLY A 223 -55.73 38.80 -26.12
N PRO A 224 -55.77 38.21 -27.34
CA PRO A 224 -54.88 38.61 -28.42
C PRO A 224 -55.08 40.10 -28.77
N ILE A 225 -53.98 40.87 -28.84
CA ILE A 225 -54.01 42.31 -29.16
C ILE A 225 -54.75 42.54 -30.48
N ARG A 226 -55.93 43.17 -30.40
CA ARG A 226 -56.84 43.39 -31.54
C ARG A 226 -56.29 44.45 -32.50
N SER A 227 -56.79 44.48 -33.73
CA SER A 227 -56.39 45.49 -34.73
C SER A 227 -56.80 46.90 -34.29
N ALA A 228 -56.06 47.92 -34.74
CA ALA A 228 -56.35 49.33 -34.42
C ALA A 228 -57.79 49.72 -34.79
N ALA A 229 -58.25 49.29 -35.97
CA ALA A 229 -59.62 49.52 -36.43
C ALA A 229 -60.67 48.87 -35.51
N ALA A 230 -60.37 47.70 -34.93
CA ALA A 230 -61.30 47.03 -34.02
C ALA A 230 -61.45 47.78 -32.69
N TYR A 231 -60.36 48.36 -32.16
CA TYR A 231 -60.42 49.19 -30.95
C TYR A 231 -61.14 50.51 -31.21
N GLN A 232 -60.87 51.15 -32.36
CA GLN A 232 -61.59 52.36 -32.78
C GLN A 232 -63.10 52.10 -32.85
N GLN A 233 -63.51 51.09 -33.61
CA GLN A 233 -64.93 50.77 -33.81
C GLN A 233 -65.63 50.38 -32.50
N ALA A 234 -64.97 49.59 -31.65
CA ALA A 234 -65.53 49.19 -30.37
C ALA A 234 -65.77 50.38 -29.43
N TYR A 235 -64.82 51.31 -29.36
CA TYR A 235 -64.94 52.48 -28.49
C TYR A 235 -65.96 53.50 -29.01
N VAL A 236 -65.97 53.75 -30.33
CA VAL A 236 -66.99 54.59 -30.96
C VAL A 236 -68.40 54.03 -30.74
N ALA A 237 -68.60 52.73 -30.95
CA ALA A 237 -69.89 52.09 -30.70
C ALA A 237 -70.36 52.28 -29.23
N LYS A 238 -69.43 52.13 -28.28
CA LYS A 238 -69.69 52.34 -26.85
C LYS A 238 -70.04 53.80 -26.53
N LEU A 239 -69.34 54.76 -27.12
CA LEU A 239 -69.61 56.18 -26.93
C LEU A 239 -70.96 56.58 -27.55
N ASN A 240 -71.31 56.03 -28.72
CA ASN A 240 -72.61 56.24 -29.35
C ASN A 240 -73.75 55.71 -28.46
N GLU A 241 -73.60 54.51 -27.89
CA GLU A 241 -74.56 53.95 -26.95
C GLU A 241 -74.73 54.83 -25.70
N ARG A 242 -73.62 55.31 -25.11
CA ARG A 242 -73.66 56.24 -23.97
C ARG A 242 -74.29 57.60 -24.34
N CYS A 243 -74.00 58.13 -25.52
CA CYS A 243 -74.60 59.38 -26.00
C CYS A 243 -76.12 59.23 -26.12
N LEU A 244 -76.58 58.15 -26.74
CA LEU A 244 -78.01 57.85 -26.86
C LEU A 244 -78.67 57.69 -25.49
N ALA A 245 -78.02 57.00 -24.54
CA ALA A 245 -78.52 56.84 -23.18
C ALA A 245 -78.60 58.19 -22.43
N GLN A 246 -77.58 59.05 -22.56
CA GLN A 246 -77.56 60.36 -21.93
C GLN A 246 -78.58 61.32 -22.55
N LEU A 247 -78.76 61.25 -23.86
CA LEU A 247 -79.76 62.03 -24.58
C LEU A 247 -81.17 61.60 -24.19
N ALA A 248 -81.44 60.30 -24.11
CA ALA A 248 -82.71 59.77 -23.60
C ALA A 248 -82.99 60.28 -22.18
N THR A 249 -81.99 60.19 -21.29
CA THR A 249 -82.08 60.71 -19.93
C THR A 249 -82.33 62.23 -19.91
N GLY A 250 -81.70 62.99 -20.81
CA GLY A 250 -81.90 64.43 -20.95
C GLY A 250 -83.30 64.79 -21.45
N VAL A 251 -83.84 64.02 -22.40
CA VAL A 251 -85.21 64.16 -22.90
C VAL A 251 -86.22 63.84 -21.80
N ASP A 252 -85.99 62.78 -21.02
CA ASP A 252 -86.85 62.43 -19.88
C ASP A 252 -86.85 63.52 -18.81
N ARG A 253 -85.67 64.07 -18.47
CA ARG A 253 -85.56 65.22 -17.55
C ARG A 253 -86.24 66.47 -18.10
N CYS A 254 -86.16 66.72 -19.40
CA CYS A 254 -86.86 67.82 -20.05
C CYS A 254 -88.37 67.66 -19.92
N LYS A 255 -88.93 66.49 -20.27
CA LYS A 255 -90.36 66.20 -20.15
C LYS A 255 -90.83 66.41 -18.71
N ALA A 256 -90.10 65.86 -17.73
CA ALA A 256 -90.40 66.04 -16.31
C ALA A 256 -90.33 67.51 -15.86
N SER A 257 -89.46 68.33 -16.44
CA SER A 257 -89.39 69.77 -16.13
C SER A 257 -90.60 70.53 -16.68
N PHE A 258 -91.06 70.22 -17.89
CA PHE A 258 -92.24 70.87 -18.48
C PHE A 258 -93.54 70.45 -17.78
N GLU A 259 -93.66 69.16 -17.40
CA GLU A 259 -94.77 68.69 -16.57
C GLU A 259 -94.82 69.44 -15.24
N ARG A 260 -93.67 69.57 -14.55
CA ARG A 260 -93.58 70.34 -13.30
C ARG A 260 -94.00 71.81 -13.48
N SER A 261 -93.54 72.47 -14.54
CA SER A 261 -93.93 73.85 -14.82
C SER A 261 -95.41 74.01 -15.18
N TYR A 262 -96.00 73.01 -15.87
CA TYR A 262 -97.43 72.98 -16.14
C TYR A 262 -98.25 72.84 -14.84
N ASP A 263 -97.86 71.93 -13.96
CA ASP A 263 -98.53 71.72 -12.67
C ASP A 263 -98.51 73.00 -11.82
N GLU A 264 -97.33 73.63 -11.67
CA GLU A 264 -97.16 74.91 -10.97
C GLU A 264 -98.01 76.05 -11.57
N CYS A 265 -98.09 76.13 -12.90
CA CYS A 265 -98.93 77.11 -13.60
C CYS A 265 -100.42 76.86 -13.36
N SER A 266 -100.84 75.58 -13.37
CA SER A 266 -102.24 75.17 -13.24
C SER A 266 -102.78 75.36 -11.81
N GLU A 267 -101.93 75.19 -10.80
CA GLU A 267 -102.27 75.39 -9.39
C GLU A 267 -102.30 76.88 -9.00
N SER A 268 -101.46 77.71 -9.62
CA SER A 268 -101.32 79.13 -9.29
C SER A 268 -102.39 80.05 -9.92
N LEU A 269 -103.17 79.56 -10.90
CA LEU A 269 -104.09 80.39 -11.70
C LEU A 269 -105.57 79.96 -11.61
N PRO A 270 -106.53 80.92 -11.60
CA PRO A 270 -107.97 80.63 -11.59
C PRO A 270 -108.45 79.85 -12.84
N PRO A 271 -109.53 79.03 -12.74
CA PRO A 271 -109.93 78.06 -13.78
C PRO A 271 -110.30 78.68 -15.13
N LEU A 272 -110.67 79.97 -15.17
CA LEU A 272 -111.04 80.68 -16.40
C LEU A 272 -109.85 81.13 -17.26
N VAL A 273 -108.62 81.21 -16.69
CA VAL A 273 -107.41 81.71 -17.39
C VAL A 273 -106.35 80.60 -17.58
N ASN A 274 -106.46 79.51 -16.82
CA ASN A 274 -105.55 78.37 -16.83
C ASN A 274 -105.38 77.77 -18.24
N THR A 275 -106.49 77.54 -18.95
CA THR A 275 -106.48 76.89 -20.28
C THR A 275 -105.84 77.71 -21.40
N LEU A 276 -105.67 79.03 -21.26
CA LEU A 276 -105.06 79.87 -22.29
C LEU A 276 -103.56 80.11 -22.05
N LEU A 277 -103.16 80.29 -20.78
CA LEU A 277 -101.76 80.60 -20.41
C LEU A 277 -100.90 79.35 -20.17
N CYS A 278 -101.46 78.27 -19.62
CA CYS A 278 -100.69 77.06 -19.26
C CYS A 278 -100.67 76.00 -20.38
N TRP A 279 -101.55 76.10 -21.38
CA TRP A 279 -101.61 75.17 -22.53
C TRP A 279 -100.27 74.97 -23.29
N PRO A 280 -99.41 75.99 -23.50
CA PRO A 280 -98.12 75.81 -24.17
C PRO A 280 -97.16 74.89 -23.39
N MET A 281 -97.30 74.77 -22.07
CA MET A 281 -96.45 73.93 -21.22
C MET A 281 -96.83 72.46 -21.25
N LYS A 282 -98.02 72.11 -21.76
CA LYS A 282 -98.49 70.72 -21.89
C LYS A 282 -97.96 70.02 -23.15
N LEU A 283 -97.34 70.76 -24.07
CA LEU A 283 -96.81 70.23 -25.31
C LEU A 283 -95.39 69.70 -25.09
N ASP A 284 -95.27 68.39 -25.04
CA ASP A 284 -94.00 67.64 -25.02
C ASP A 284 -93.17 67.80 -26.31
N VAL A 285 -93.75 68.43 -27.33
CA VAL A 285 -93.12 68.79 -28.61
C VAL A 285 -91.81 69.57 -28.43
N ALA A 286 -91.69 70.40 -27.39
CA ALA A 286 -90.45 71.14 -27.11
C ALA A 286 -89.29 70.20 -26.74
N CYS A 287 -89.56 69.15 -25.94
CA CYS A 287 -88.57 68.15 -25.54
C CYS A 287 -88.35 67.06 -26.59
N SER A 288 -89.37 66.76 -27.40
CA SER A 288 -89.27 65.83 -28.54
C SER A 288 -88.62 66.45 -29.79
N SER A 289 -88.21 67.72 -29.74
CA SER A 289 -87.50 68.40 -30.83
C SER A 289 -86.17 67.72 -31.19
N ALA A 290 -85.61 66.89 -30.30
CA ALA A 290 -84.48 66.02 -30.58
C ALA A 290 -84.74 65.01 -31.73
N GLU A 291 -85.99 64.59 -31.95
CA GLU A 291 -86.36 63.72 -33.09
C GLU A 291 -86.42 64.50 -34.41
N LEU A 292 -86.70 65.82 -34.38
CA LEU A 292 -86.76 66.70 -35.56
C LEU A 292 -85.37 67.07 -36.09
N PHE A 293 -84.35 67.11 -35.22
CA PHE A 293 -82.95 67.34 -35.59
C PHE A 293 -82.16 66.05 -35.89
N GLY A 294 -82.82 64.90 -35.90
CA GLY A 294 -82.22 63.61 -36.21
C GLY A 294 -81.37 63.08 -35.05
N VAL A 295 -81.93 62.18 -34.26
CA VAL A 295 -81.23 61.53 -33.13
C VAL A 295 -79.91 60.86 -33.58
N GLY A 296 -79.89 60.32 -34.80
CA GLY A 296 -78.68 59.75 -35.42
C GLY A 296 -77.70 60.76 -36.02
N ALA A 297 -77.99 62.06 -35.99
CA ALA A 297 -77.05 63.13 -36.35
C ALA A 297 -76.39 63.75 -35.11
N VAL A 298 -77.06 63.73 -33.95
CA VAL A 298 -76.53 64.28 -32.70
C VAL A 298 -75.51 63.34 -32.05
N CYS A 299 -75.78 62.04 -32.04
CA CYS A 299 -74.89 61.03 -31.46
C CYS A 299 -74.06 60.31 -32.53
N ARG A 300 -73.12 61.04 -33.13
CA ARG A 300 -72.04 60.50 -33.99
C ARG A 300 -70.69 60.76 -33.35
N MET A 301 -70.25 59.81 -32.54
CA MET A 301 -68.98 59.89 -31.83
C MET A 301 -67.79 59.58 -32.76
N GLU A 302 -68.06 59.11 -33.99
CA GLU A 302 -67.08 59.02 -35.08
C GLU A 302 -66.41 60.36 -35.37
N ASP A 303 -67.15 61.48 -35.29
CA ASP A 303 -66.66 62.83 -35.63
C ASP A 303 -65.95 63.52 -34.44
N VAL A 304 -66.07 62.96 -33.23
CA VAL A 304 -65.54 63.52 -31.97
C VAL A 304 -64.28 62.79 -31.51
N LEU A 305 -64.18 61.50 -31.80
CA LEU A 305 -63.01 60.69 -31.46
C LEU A 305 -61.93 60.85 -32.53
N ASP A 306 -60.70 61.13 -32.11
CA ASP A 306 -59.55 61.23 -33.02
C ASP A 306 -59.43 59.98 -33.92
N GLU A 307 -59.15 60.18 -35.21
CA GLU A 307 -59.01 59.10 -36.20
C GLU A 307 -57.91 58.10 -35.82
N ASP A 308 -56.89 58.55 -35.09
CA ASP A 308 -55.74 57.75 -34.66
C ASP A 308 -55.90 57.09 -33.28
N PHE A 309 -57.04 57.25 -32.60
CA PHE A 309 -57.23 56.73 -31.23
C PHE A 309 -56.96 55.22 -31.15
N GLY A 310 -57.47 54.42 -32.08
CA GLY A 310 -57.28 52.97 -32.11
C GLY A 310 -55.83 52.56 -32.36
N ALA A 311 -55.06 53.36 -33.11
CA ALA A 311 -53.64 53.13 -33.30
C ALA A 311 -52.84 53.44 -32.03
N ASN A 312 -53.16 54.57 -31.37
CA ASN A 312 -52.56 54.98 -30.10
C ASN A 312 -52.88 54.02 -28.95
N TYR A 313 -54.12 53.54 -28.86
CA TYR A 313 -54.52 52.57 -27.85
C TYR A 313 -53.87 51.20 -28.07
N ARG A 314 -53.77 50.74 -29.33
CA ARG A 314 -53.03 49.52 -29.66
C ARG A 314 -51.56 49.64 -29.29
N LEU A 315 -50.93 50.79 -29.56
CA LEU A 315 -49.55 51.06 -29.16
C LEU A 315 -49.40 51.01 -27.63
N LEU A 316 -50.30 51.68 -26.89
CA LEU A 316 -50.33 51.65 -25.43
C LEU A 316 -50.44 50.21 -24.89
N LYS A 317 -51.33 49.40 -25.46
CA LYS A 317 -51.52 47.99 -25.07
C LYS A 317 -50.29 47.14 -25.40
N GLN A 318 -49.66 47.39 -26.54
CA GLN A 318 -48.42 46.71 -26.93
C GLN A 318 -47.26 47.08 -25.99
N THR A 319 -47.15 48.35 -25.60
CA THR A 319 -46.15 48.83 -24.64
C THR A 319 -46.38 48.25 -23.24
N GLU A 320 -47.62 48.24 -22.76
CA GLU A 320 -48.00 47.62 -21.49
C GLU A 320 -47.60 46.13 -21.48
N HIS A 321 -47.97 45.37 -22.52
CA HIS A 321 -47.66 43.94 -22.62
C HIS A 321 -46.14 43.66 -22.71
N GLN A 322 -45.38 44.52 -23.41
CA GLN A 322 -43.92 44.43 -23.45
C GLN A 322 -43.27 44.73 -22.09
N LEU A 323 -43.84 45.65 -21.30
CA LEU A 323 -43.34 46.01 -19.98
C LEU A 323 -43.68 44.96 -18.91
N THR A 324 -44.90 44.43 -18.91
CA THR A 324 -45.37 43.46 -17.90
C THR A 324 -44.91 42.03 -18.18
N GLY A 325 -44.94 41.61 -19.46
CA GLY A 325 -44.54 40.26 -19.87
C GLY A 325 -43.06 39.95 -19.65
N GLY A 326 -42.19 40.98 -19.65
CA GLY A 326 -40.75 40.83 -19.45
C GLY A 326 -40.28 40.85 -17.99
N VAL A 327 -41.04 41.45 -17.08
CA VAL A 327 -40.61 41.70 -15.68
C VAL A 327 -41.13 40.64 -14.70
N GLY A 328 -42.29 40.04 -14.98
CA GLY A 328 -42.88 38.99 -14.15
C GLY A 328 -42.05 37.69 -14.09
N SER A 329 -41.23 37.44 -15.10
CA SER A 329 -40.50 36.17 -15.31
C SER A 329 -38.99 36.24 -15.03
N ILE A 330 -38.48 37.34 -14.45
CA ILE A 330 -37.05 37.48 -14.15
C ILE A 330 -36.70 36.67 -12.88
N GLU A 331 -36.22 35.44 -13.09
CA GLU A 331 -35.61 34.59 -12.05
C GLU A 331 -34.09 34.58 -12.23
N ILE A 332 -33.36 35.17 -11.28
CA ILE A 332 -31.89 35.16 -11.27
C ILE A 332 -31.43 33.95 -10.46
N ASP A 333 -31.16 32.82 -11.13
CA ASP A 333 -30.46 31.68 -10.51
C ASP A 333 -28.94 31.85 -10.69
N TYR A 334 -28.25 32.11 -9.57
CA TYR A 334 -26.80 32.15 -9.53
C TYR A 334 -26.27 31.16 -8.51
N GLN A 335 -25.66 30.08 -9.01
CA GLN A 335 -25.02 29.08 -8.18
C GLN A 335 -23.54 29.43 -7.97
N VAL A 336 -23.17 29.71 -6.72
CA VAL A 336 -21.77 29.90 -6.33
C VAL A 336 -21.04 28.55 -6.45
N PRO A 337 -19.98 28.44 -7.27
CA PRO A 337 -19.23 27.20 -7.36
C PRO A 337 -18.54 26.88 -6.04
N ASP A 338 -18.94 25.79 -5.37
CA ASP A 338 -18.28 25.31 -4.16
C ASP A 338 -17.04 24.47 -4.51
N LEU A 339 -15.89 25.16 -4.58
CA LEU A 339 -14.60 24.50 -4.86
C LEU A 339 -14.22 23.47 -3.79
N ARG A 340 -14.72 23.58 -2.56
CA ARG A 340 -14.38 22.63 -1.48
C ARG A 340 -15.11 21.30 -1.62
N ASN A 341 -16.30 21.30 -2.22
CA ASN A 341 -17.04 20.08 -2.57
C ASN A 341 -16.81 19.62 -4.01
N HIS A 342 -16.07 20.38 -4.81
CA HIS A 342 -15.73 19.98 -6.17
C HIS A 342 -15.08 18.59 -6.19
N SER A 343 -15.58 17.73 -7.08
CA SER A 343 -15.21 16.31 -7.18
C SER A 343 -13.69 16.12 -7.29
N GLY A 344 -13.00 17.00 -8.01
CA GLY A 344 -11.54 17.01 -8.16
C GLY A 344 -10.79 17.14 -6.84
N TYR A 345 -11.09 18.17 -6.03
CA TYR A 345 -10.41 18.40 -4.75
C TYR A 345 -10.72 17.29 -3.74
N VAL A 346 -12.00 16.91 -3.63
CA VAL A 346 -12.44 15.86 -2.73
C VAL A 346 -11.79 14.52 -3.08
N THR A 347 -11.63 14.21 -4.37
CA THR A 347 -10.96 12.98 -4.82
C THR A 347 -9.48 12.99 -4.44
N ILE A 348 -8.75 14.07 -4.72
CA ILE A 348 -7.31 14.13 -4.41
C ILE A 348 -7.09 14.12 -2.89
N LYS A 349 -7.91 14.83 -2.10
CA LYS A 349 -7.84 14.84 -0.64
C LYS A 349 -8.16 13.47 -0.03
N LYS A 350 -9.19 12.78 -0.55
CA LYS A 350 -9.54 11.41 -0.13
C LYS A 350 -8.39 10.44 -0.46
N ALA A 351 -7.81 10.54 -1.66
CA ALA A 351 -6.69 9.71 -2.09
C ALA A 351 -5.46 9.90 -1.19
N SER A 352 -5.04 11.14 -0.93
CA SER A 352 -3.94 11.44 -0.01
C SER A 352 -4.19 10.87 1.40
N LYS A 353 -5.40 11.08 1.96
CA LYS A 353 -5.77 10.56 3.29
C LYS A 353 -5.76 9.03 3.32
N GLN A 354 -6.19 8.39 2.24
CA GLN A 354 -6.17 6.93 2.12
C GLN A 354 -4.72 6.41 2.04
N MET A 355 -3.85 7.05 1.27
CA MET A 355 -2.43 6.71 1.19
C MET A 355 -1.75 6.80 2.56
N GLY A 356 -2.01 7.86 3.33
CA GLY A 356 -1.49 8.01 4.70
C GLY A 356 -1.97 6.89 5.65
N LYS A 357 -3.24 6.49 5.55
CA LYS A 357 -3.80 5.38 6.35
C LYS A 357 -3.15 4.04 5.98
N GLU A 358 -3.05 3.71 4.70
CA GLU A 358 -2.42 2.48 4.21
C GLU A 358 -0.95 2.40 4.61
N PHE A 359 -0.25 3.53 4.54
CA PHE A 359 1.14 3.64 4.99
C PHE A 359 1.29 3.34 6.49
N SER A 360 0.43 3.93 7.33
CA SER A 360 0.41 3.69 8.78
C SER A 360 0.13 2.23 9.13
N LYS A 361 -0.80 1.57 8.43
CA LYS A 361 -1.08 0.14 8.60
C LYS A 361 0.15 -0.72 8.31
N LYS A 362 0.84 -0.47 7.18
CA LYS A 362 2.06 -1.19 6.81
C LYS A 362 3.20 -0.96 7.82
N LYS A 363 3.36 0.27 8.33
CA LYS A 363 4.31 0.57 9.41
C LYS A 363 4.02 -0.22 10.68
N HIS A 364 2.75 -0.31 11.09
CA HIS A 364 2.37 -1.12 12.24
C HIS A 364 2.69 -2.60 12.04
N PHE A 365 2.42 -3.14 10.84
CA PHE A 365 2.79 -4.50 10.48
C PHE A 365 4.30 -4.75 10.58
N LEU A 366 5.14 -3.84 10.08
CA LEU A 366 6.60 -3.94 10.21
C LEU A 366 7.06 -3.96 11.68
N ARG A 367 6.44 -3.15 12.55
CA ARG A 367 6.72 -3.16 13.99
C ARG A 367 6.36 -4.50 14.63
N LEU A 368 5.22 -5.08 14.26
CA LEU A 368 4.79 -6.41 14.70
C LEU A 368 5.80 -7.49 14.26
N VAL A 369 6.25 -7.45 13.00
CA VAL A 369 7.28 -8.37 12.49
C VAL A 369 8.59 -8.22 13.27
N SER A 370 9.06 -7.00 13.49
CA SER A 370 10.26 -6.73 14.30
C SER A 370 10.13 -7.29 15.73
N TYR A 371 8.96 -7.16 16.35
CA TYR A 371 8.68 -7.75 17.66
C TYR A 371 8.83 -9.29 17.65
N PHE A 372 8.23 -9.97 16.67
CA PHE A 372 8.37 -11.43 16.53
C PHE A 372 9.81 -11.87 16.25
N VAL A 373 10.55 -11.14 15.42
CA VAL A 373 11.96 -11.42 15.10
C VAL A 373 12.84 -11.40 16.37
N ARG A 374 12.60 -10.46 17.30
CA ARG A 374 13.31 -10.43 18.60
C ARG A 374 13.00 -11.66 19.46
N LYS A 375 11.76 -12.17 19.45
CA LYS A 375 11.41 -13.42 20.15
C LYS A 375 12.10 -14.62 19.53
N VAL A 376 12.10 -14.71 18.20
CA VAL A 376 12.80 -15.78 17.46
C VAL A 376 14.29 -15.82 17.83
N PHE A 377 14.94 -14.66 18.02
CA PHE A 377 16.33 -14.59 18.48
C PHE A 377 16.54 -15.29 19.83
N ALA A 378 15.68 -15.02 20.83
CA ALA A 378 15.75 -15.68 22.13
C ALA A 378 15.52 -17.21 22.03
N PHE A 379 14.55 -17.64 21.22
CA PHE A 379 14.28 -19.06 20.99
C PHE A 379 15.44 -19.79 20.27
N ILE A 380 16.14 -19.14 19.34
CA ILE A 380 17.33 -19.70 18.69
C ILE A 380 18.42 -19.96 19.73
N PHE A 381 18.63 -19.03 20.68
CA PHE A 381 19.61 -19.20 21.75
C PHE A 381 19.26 -20.38 22.66
N LEU A 382 18.00 -20.50 23.08
CA LEU A 382 17.54 -21.66 23.87
C LEU A 382 17.73 -22.98 23.10
N ARG A 383 17.49 -22.97 21.78
CA ARG A 383 17.75 -24.13 20.91
C ARG A 383 19.24 -24.49 20.86
N VAL A 384 20.17 -23.53 20.92
CA VAL A 384 21.63 -23.81 21.03
C VAL A 384 21.93 -24.59 22.30
N ILE A 385 21.39 -24.13 23.44
CA ILE A 385 21.58 -24.79 24.74
C ILE A 385 21.01 -26.22 24.69
N PHE A 386 19.77 -26.38 24.26
CA PHE A 386 19.12 -27.68 24.14
C PHE A 386 19.89 -28.62 23.20
N SER A 387 20.34 -28.12 22.05
CA SER A 387 21.16 -28.91 21.12
C SER A 387 22.50 -29.33 21.73
N SER A 388 23.10 -28.51 22.57
CA SER A 388 24.38 -28.80 23.25
C SER A 388 24.21 -29.86 24.33
N VAL A 389 23.16 -29.74 25.17
CA VAL A 389 22.79 -30.76 26.16
C VAL A 389 22.47 -32.09 25.50
N ARG A 390 21.67 -32.08 24.42
CA ARG A 390 21.33 -33.30 23.68
C ARG A 390 22.55 -33.96 23.05
N TYR A 391 23.47 -33.17 22.48
CA TYR A 391 24.73 -33.69 21.93
C TYR A 391 25.58 -34.33 23.02
N HIS A 392 25.74 -33.65 24.15
CA HIS A 392 26.46 -34.15 25.32
C HIS A 392 25.89 -35.47 25.83
N ASN A 393 24.58 -35.54 26.05
CA ASN A 393 23.90 -36.76 26.51
C ASN A 393 24.03 -37.90 25.49
N ALA A 394 23.88 -37.62 24.19
CA ALA A 394 24.06 -38.62 23.14
C ALA A 394 25.51 -39.13 23.08
N TYR A 395 26.49 -38.26 23.27
CA TYR A 395 27.91 -38.63 23.32
C TYR A 395 28.23 -39.56 24.48
N LEU A 396 27.67 -39.29 25.66
CA LEU A 396 27.86 -40.12 26.85
C LEU A 396 27.10 -41.44 26.75
N TRP A 397 25.82 -41.45 26.37
CA TRP A 397 25.00 -42.66 26.45
C TRP A 397 25.08 -43.57 25.21
N ARG A 398 25.24 -43.01 24.00
CA ARG A 398 25.23 -43.79 22.75
C ARG A 398 26.65 -43.95 22.18
N ILE A 399 27.21 -45.16 22.27
CA ILE A 399 28.57 -45.48 21.76
C ILE A 399 28.67 -45.33 20.22
N THR A 400 27.59 -45.58 19.50
CA THR A 400 27.53 -45.47 18.03
C THR A 400 27.36 -44.04 17.53
N PHE A 401 26.92 -43.11 18.37
CA PHE A 401 26.63 -41.74 17.98
C PHE A 401 27.90 -40.97 17.60
N ASN A 402 28.00 -40.45 16.37
CA ASN A 402 29.17 -39.71 15.86
C ASN A 402 30.53 -40.42 16.07
N ASN A 403 30.53 -41.75 16.08
CA ASN A 403 31.72 -42.57 16.29
C ASN A 403 32.18 -43.23 14.98
N PHE A 404 32.59 -42.40 14.02
CA PHE A 404 33.06 -42.83 12.69
C PHE A 404 34.38 -42.17 12.29
N TYR A 405 35.05 -41.48 13.22
CA TYR A 405 36.30 -40.79 12.92
C TYR A 405 37.53 -41.61 13.36
N ILE A 406 38.54 -41.65 12.49
CA ILE A 406 39.83 -42.28 12.77
C ILE A 406 40.73 -41.24 13.45
N THR A 407 40.94 -41.41 14.75
CA THR A 407 41.77 -40.54 15.59
C THR A 407 43.21 -41.03 15.65
N ASP A 408 44.12 -40.24 16.21
CA ASP A 408 45.49 -40.72 16.48
C ASP A 408 45.48 -41.85 17.52
N GLN A 409 44.57 -41.80 18.50
CA GLN A 409 44.38 -42.87 19.47
C GLN A 409 43.96 -44.19 18.81
N PHE A 410 43.09 -44.13 17.79
CA PHE A 410 42.72 -45.32 17.01
C PHE A 410 43.94 -45.91 16.30
N ARG A 411 44.79 -45.08 15.70
CA ARG A 411 46.01 -45.53 15.01
C ARG A 411 47.03 -46.13 15.97
N ALA A 412 47.24 -45.50 17.13
CA ALA A 412 48.13 -46.01 18.16
C ALA A 412 47.64 -47.37 18.68
N LEU A 413 46.32 -47.51 18.89
CA LEU A 413 45.72 -48.79 19.28
C LEU A 413 45.86 -49.85 18.18
N ALA A 414 45.65 -49.48 16.91
CA ALA A 414 45.81 -50.40 15.79
C ALA A 414 47.27 -50.88 15.64
N ALA A 415 48.25 -49.98 15.76
CA ALA A 415 49.68 -50.34 15.70
C ALA A 415 50.06 -51.37 16.78
N ARG A 416 49.67 -51.11 18.04
CA ARG A 416 49.91 -52.04 19.16
C ARG A 416 49.26 -53.40 18.94
N ARG A 417 48.01 -53.44 18.46
CA ARG A 417 47.29 -54.71 18.24
C ARG A 417 47.84 -55.52 17.07
N VAL A 418 48.49 -54.87 16.10
CA VAL A 418 49.22 -55.55 15.02
C VAL A 418 50.45 -56.26 15.57
N GLU A 419 51.20 -55.61 16.46
CA GLU A 419 52.34 -56.24 17.14
C GLU A 419 51.90 -57.45 17.99
N GLU A 420 50.75 -57.35 18.66
CA GLU A 420 50.22 -58.44 19.52
C GLU A 420 49.58 -59.61 18.76
N ASN A 421 48.78 -59.34 17.72
CA ASN A 421 47.90 -60.35 17.10
C ASN A 421 48.21 -60.59 15.61
N GLY A 422 49.21 -59.91 15.04
CA GLY A 422 49.64 -60.05 13.65
C GLY A 422 48.62 -59.60 12.58
N PHE A 423 47.44 -59.09 12.96
CA PHE A 423 46.36 -58.77 12.03
C PHE A 423 46.20 -57.26 11.79
N PRO A 424 46.57 -56.73 10.60
CA PRO A 424 46.44 -55.31 10.29
C PRO A 424 45.01 -54.88 9.93
N VAL A 425 44.46 -53.93 10.69
CA VAL A 425 43.16 -53.28 10.40
C VAL A 425 43.30 -52.13 9.38
N LEU A 426 44.50 -51.57 9.24
CA LEU A 426 44.85 -50.52 8.28
C LEU A 426 45.84 -51.14 7.25
N PRO A 427 45.76 -50.84 5.95
CA PRO A 427 44.91 -49.83 5.29
C PRO A 427 43.44 -50.26 5.14
N LEU A 428 42.53 -49.28 5.14
CA LEU A 428 41.09 -49.51 4.99
C LEU A 428 40.75 -49.94 3.56
N ARG A 429 39.84 -50.91 3.41
CA ARG A 429 39.28 -51.28 2.10
C ARG A 429 38.29 -50.22 1.61
N ALA A 430 38.08 -50.11 0.30
CA ALA A 430 37.26 -49.06 -0.32
C ALA A 430 35.81 -49.00 0.20
N ILE A 431 35.22 -50.14 0.60
CA ILE A 431 33.89 -50.18 1.22
C ILE A 431 33.87 -49.53 2.62
N GLN A 432 34.97 -49.60 3.36
CA GLN A 432 35.09 -49.02 4.70
C GLN A 432 35.44 -47.52 4.63
N GLN A 433 36.23 -47.12 3.62
CA GLN A 433 36.61 -45.72 3.40
C GLN A 433 35.42 -44.78 3.16
N SER A 434 34.29 -45.28 2.65
CA SER A 434 33.08 -44.45 2.50
C SER A 434 32.32 -44.19 3.80
N GLU A 435 32.51 -45.02 4.84
CA GLU A 435 31.81 -44.88 6.13
C GLU A 435 32.66 -44.16 7.20
N LEU A 436 33.98 -44.21 7.08
CA LEU A 436 34.93 -43.70 8.08
C LEU A 436 35.61 -42.43 7.57
N ILE A 437 35.73 -41.43 8.45
CA ILE A 437 36.38 -40.16 8.13
C ILE A 437 37.72 -40.07 8.85
N ASP A 438 38.80 -39.87 8.10
CA ASP A 438 40.10 -39.60 8.68
C ASP A 438 40.19 -38.16 9.20
N THR A 439 40.67 -38.00 10.43
CA THR A 439 40.89 -36.70 11.04
C THR A 439 42.14 -35.99 10.53
N ARG A 440 43.04 -36.69 9.82
CA ARG A 440 44.24 -36.10 9.19
C ARG A 440 43.96 -35.58 7.78
N GLU A 441 42.96 -36.14 7.10
CA GLU A 441 42.58 -35.75 5.75
C GLU A 441 41.78 -34.43 5.75
N GLY A 442 42.02 -33.63 4.71
CA GLY A 442 41.32 -32.37 4.46
C GLY A 442 39.84 -32.59 4.13
N ILE A 443 39.04 -31.53 4.22
CA ILE A 443 37.60 -31.57 3.92
C ILE A 443 37.40 -31.75 2.41
N TRP A 444 37.20 -32.98 1.95
CA TRP A 444 36.84 -33.26 0.55
C TRP A 444 35.86 -34.42 0.43
N ASN A 445 34.83 -34.47 1.29
CA ASN A 445 33.69 -35.31 1.00
C ASN A 445 32.78 -34.59 -0.02
N LYS A 446 32.45 -35.23 -1.14
CA LYS A 446 31.59 -34.65 -2.20
C LYS A 446 30.25 -34.15 -1.65
N LEU A 447 29.71 -34.83 -0.64
CA LEU A 447 28.47 -34.46 0.02
C LEU A 447 28.59 -33.15 0.81
N GLU A 448 29.70 -32.94 1.51
CA GLU A 448 29.97 -31.72 2.30
C GLU A 448 30.21 -30.53 1.36
N LEU A 449 30.93 -30.74 0.26
CA LEU A 449 31.15 -29.71 -0.76
C LEU A 449 29.82 -29.25 -1.39
N ARG A 450 28.93 -30.19 -1.74
CA ARG A 450 27.60 -29.84 -2.27
C ARG A 450 26.77 -29.01 -1.28
N HIS A 451 26.85 -29.33 0.01
CA HIS A 451 26.18 -28.56 1.06
C HIS A 451 26.75 -27.14 1.19
N ILE A 452 28.07 -26.99 1.13
CA ILE A 452 28.75 -25.69 1.19
C ILE A 452 28.37 -24.85 -0.02
N VAL A 453 28.48 -25.39 -1.24
CA VAL A 453 28.13 -24.69 -2.49
C VAL A 453 26.67 -24.23 -2.48
N GLY A 454 25.73 -25.11 -2.08
CA GLY A 454 24.32 -24.74 -1.95
C GLY A 454 24.07 -23.64 -0.91
N SER A 455 24.80 -23.67 0.21
CA SER A 455 24.70 -22.64 1.26
C SER A 455 25.25 -21.29 0.79
N PHE A 456 26.34 -21.30 0.01
CA PHE A 456 26.92 -20.09 -0.59
C PHE A 456 26.01 -19.49 -1.67
N ALA A 457 25.42 -20.32 -2.53
CA ALA A 457 24.47 -19.85 -3.55
C ALA A 457 23.26 -19.16 -2.91
N MET A 458 22.72 -19.74 -1.83
CA MET A 458 21.63 -19.11 -1.06
C MET A 458 22.07 -17.80 -0.40
N LEU A 459 23.30 -17.74 0.13
CA LEU A 459 23.85 -16.50 0.71
C LEU A 459 24.00 -15.41 -0.33
N LEU A 460 24.49 -15.75 -1.53
CA LEU A 460 24.65 -14.83 -2.65
C LEU A 460 23.30 -14.26 -3.09
N PHE A 461 22.27 -15.10 -3.20
CA PHE A 461 20.91 -14.64 -3.53
C PHE A 461 20.37 -13.64 -2.50
N HIS A 462 20.54 -13.93 -1.20
CA HIS A 462 20.13 -13.00 -0.14
C HIS A 462 20.94 -11.69 -0.18
N CYS A 463 22.25 -11.78 -0.41
CA CYS A 463 23.10 -10.61 -0.54
C CYS A 463 22.62 -9.71 -1.70
N LEU A 464 22.39 -10.29 -2.88
CA LEU A 464 21.89 -9.57 -4.06
C LEU A 464 20.53 -8.90 -3.78
N SER A 465 19.58 -9.65 -3.19
CA SER A 465 18.26 -9.10 -2.82
C SER A 465 18.39 -7.92 -1.85
N THR A 466 19.28 -8.02 -0.87
CA THR A 466 19.58 -6.92 0.06
C THR A 466 20.23 -5.73 -0.64
N THR A 467 21.17 -5.95 -1.57
CA THR A 467 21.79 -4.88 -2.35
C THR A 467 20.74 -4.11 -3.16
N VAL A 468 19.76 -4.80 -3.76
CA VAL A 468 18.64 -4.16 -4.47
C VAL A 468 17.82 -3.28 -3.53
N LEU A 469 17.49 -3.76 -2.32
CA LEU A 469 16.77 -2.95 -1.33
C LEU A 469 17.54 -1.69 -0.90
N LEU A 470 18.86 -1.82 -0.68
CA LEU A 470 19.73 -0.69 -0.34
C LEU A 470 19.80 0.32 -1.49
N LEU A 471 19.88 -0.16 -2.74
CA LEU A 471 19.86 0.70 -3.91
C LEU A 471 18.53 1.45 -4.03
N MET A 472 17.40 0.79 -3.80
CA MET A 472 16.09 1.44 -3.83
C MET A 472 15.94 2.53 -2.76
N ASP A 473 16.45 2.31 -1.56
CA ASP A 473 16.46 3.34 -0.50
C ASP A 473 17.38 4.52 -0.85
N ALA A 474 18.56 4.24 -1.41
CA ALA A 474 19.47 5.28 -1.90
C ALA A 474 18.86 6.10 -3.04
N LEU A 475 18.22 5.45 -4.01
CA LEU A 475 17.50 6.14 -5.10
C LEU A 475 16.35 7.00 -4.56
N LEU A 476 15.59 6.52 -3.56
CA LEU A 476 14.54 7.30 -2.93
C LEU A 476 15.10 8.54 -2.20
N TYR A 477 16.22 8.39 -1.50
CA TYR A 477 16.92 9.51 -0.87
C TYR A 477 17.37 10.55 -1.90
N GLU A 478 18.10 10.13 -2.94
CA GLU A 478 18.63 11.03 -3.97
C GLU A 478 17.52 11.76 -4.73
N THR A 479 16.44 11.06 -5.08
CA THR A 479 15.28 11.70 -5.75
C THR A 479 14.62 12.75 -4.87
N LEU A 480 14.41 12.47 -3.58
CA LEU A 480 13.87 13.45 -2.64
C LEU A 480 14.81 14.63 -2.41
N ASP A 481 16.11 14.40 -2.39
CA ASP A 481 17.11 15.45 -2.21
C ASP A 481 17.22 16.37 -3.43
N ILE A 482 17.15 15.81 -4.64
CA ILE A 482 17.04 16.60 -5.89
C ILE A 482 15.79 17.48 -5.85
N VAL A 483 14.64 16.92 -5.46
CA VAL A 483 13.38 17.67 -5.31
C VAL A 483 13.53 18.75 -4.24
N ALA A 484 14.12 18.46 -3.08
CA ALA A 484 14.32 19.46 -2.02
C ALA A 484 15.14 20.66 -2.50
N ARG A 485 16.20 20.42 -3.28
CA ARG A 485 17.12 21.47 -3.77
C ARG A 485 16.55 22.29 -4.92
N HIS A 486 15.80 21.69 -5.84
CA HIS A 486 15.41 22.35 -7.10
C HIS A 486 13.93 22.75 -7.18
N SER A 487 13.07 22.32 -6.25
CA SER A 487 11.61 22.56 -6.35
C SER A 487 11.10 23.73 -5.51
N ARG A 488 11.97 24.56 -4.93
CA ARG A 488 11.53 25.79 -4.24
C ARG A 488 10.92 26.75 -5.25
N ILE A 489 9.68 27.15 -5.04
CA ILE A 489 8.92 28.06 -5.88
C ILE A 489 8.30 29.14 -4.99
N GLU A 490 8.45 30.40 -5.40
CA GLU A 490 7.82 31.56 -4.79
C GLU A 490 6.69 32.03 -5.70
N TYR A 491 5.47 32.05 -5.16
CA TYR A 491 4.25 32.47 -5.84
C TYR A 491 3.97 33.93 -5.49
N HIS A 492 4.14 34.79 -6.49
CA HIS A 492 3.75 36.20 -6.44
C HIS A 492 2.49 36.37 -7.28
N GLN A 493 1.34 36.51 -6.63
CA GLN A 493 0.06 36.73 -7.29
C GLN A 493 -0.37 38.18 -7.11
N GLN A 494 -0.30 38.93 -8.20
CA GLN A 494 -0.81 40.29 -8.27
C GLN A 494 -2.10 40.32 -9.09
N GLY A 495 -3.14 40.91 -8.54
CA GLY A 495 -4.43 41.08 -9.18
C GLY A 495 -4.94 42.49 -8.93
N PHE A 496 -5.43 43.14 -9.97
CA PHE A 496 -6.12 44.43 -9.85
C PHE A 496 -7.47 44.31 -10.54
N HIS A 497 -8.53 44.69 -9.83
CA HIS A 497 -9.86 44.79 -10.38
C HIS A 497 -10.38 46.19 -10.06
N GLY A 498 -10.31 47.05 -11.07
CA GLY A 498 -10.66 48.47 -11.00
C GLY A 498 -11.65 48.79 -12.10
N VAL A 499 -12.94 48.54 -11.86
CA VAL A 499 -14.01 48.86 -12.80
C VAL A 499 -14.75 50.08 -12.26
N ASN A 500 -14.78 51.16 -13.04
CA ASN A 500 -15.51 52.37 -12.69
C ASN A 500 -16.55 52.63 -13.77
N VAL A 501 -17.82 52.42 -13.45
CA VAL A 501 -18.93 52.63 -14.39
C VAL A 501 -19.72 53.85 -13.96
N THR A 502 -19.84 54.82 -14.85
CA THR A 502 -20.63 56.03 -14.65
C THR A 502 -21.85 55.99 -15.56
N VAL A 503 -23.04 55.88 -14.97
CA VAL A 503 -24.30 55.86 -15.71
C VAL A 503 -24.91 57.26 -15.72
N THR A 504 -25.11 57.81 -16.90
CA THR A 504 -25.71 59.13 -17.14
C THR A 504 -27.19 58.98 -17.50
N GLY A 505 -28.02 59.91 -17.04
CA GLY A 505 -29.48 59.88 -17.25
C GLY A 505 -30.28 59.82 -15.94
N THR A 506 -31.47 60.41 -15.96
CA THR A 506 -32.44 60.46 -14.84
C THR A 506 -33.67 59.67 -15.24
N GLY A 507 -34.07 58.67 -14.45
CA GLY A 507 -35.23 57.81 -14.70
C GLY A 507 -35.02 56.37 -14.20
N ALA A 508 -36.11 55.62 -14.05
CA ALA A 508 -36.10 54.28 -13.45
C ALA A 508 -35.16 53.28 -14.16
N LEU A 509 -35.08 53.32 -15.50
CA LEU A 509 -34.14 52.47 -16.26
C LEU A 509 -32.68 52.87 -16.03
N ALA A 510 -32.39 54.17 -15.95
CA ALA A 510 -31.05 54.66 -15.66
C ALA A 510 -30.63 54.32 -14.22
N GLU A 511 -31.57 54.32 -13.29
CA GLU A 511 -31.37 53.87 -11.91
C GLU A 511 -31.11 52.37 -11.82
N LEU A 512 -31.85 51.54 -12.56
CA LEU A 512 -31.58 50.10 -12.67
C LEU A 512 -30.17 49.80 -13.20
N VAL A 513 -29.79 50.45 -14.30
CA VAL A 513 -28.45 50.27 -14.91
C VAL A 513 -27.37 50.81 -13.98
N ARG A 514 -27.59 51.95 -13.30
CA ARG A 514 -26.66 52.51 -12.32
C ARG A 514 -26.44 51.59 -11.14
N ASN A 515 -27.50 51.02 -10.59
CA ASN A 515 -27.42 50.13 -9.43
C ASN A 515 -26.77 48.79 -9.80
N THR A 516 -27.09 48.25 -10.99
CA THR A 516 -26.44 47.03 -11.51
C THR A 516 -24.95 47.29 -11.79
N ALA A 517 -24.61 48.46 -12.33
CA ALA A 517 -23.25 48.88 -12.61
C ALA A 517 -22.43 49.23 -11.35
N GLU A 518 -23.09 49.69 -10.29
CA GLU A 518 -22.47 50.00 -8.99
C GLU A 518 -21.98 48.72 -8.30
N GLY A 519 -22.65 47.59 -8.48
CA GLY A 519 -22.15 46.29 -8.02
C GLY A 519 -20.88 45.81 -8.73
N PHE A 520 -20.60 46.30 -9.94
CA PHE A 520 -19.32 46.11 -10.62
C PHE A 520 -18.26 47.15 -10.22
N ARG A 521 -18.66 48.24 -9.54
CA ARG A 521 -17.75 49.30 -9.12
C ARG A 521 -16.91 48.83 -7.94
N THR A 522 -15.77 48.24 -8.26
CA THR A 522 -14.85 47.65 -7.30
C THR A 522 -13.44 48.20 -7.56
N ASN A 523 -12.66 48.34 -6.50
CA ASN A 523 -11.26 48.75 -6.55
C ASN A 523 -10.45 47.83 -5.63
N GLU A 524 -10.44 46.55 -6.00
CA GLU A 524 -9.73 45.51 -5.26
C GLU A 524 -8.33 45.32 -5.83
N ARG A 525 -7.33 45.29 -4.95
CA ARG A 525 -5.94 45.00 -5.28
C ARG A 525 -5.49 43.84 -4.41
N LEU A 526 -5.14 42.72 -5.04
CA LEU A 526 -4.50 41.59 -4.39
C LEU A 526 -3.01 41.64 -4.64
N ASP A 527 -2.23 41.59 -3.57
CA ASP A 527 -0.79 41.30 -3.61
C ASP A 527 -0.53 40.15 -2.64
N PHE A 528 -0.55 38.91 -3.17
CA PHE A 528 -0.44 37.69 -2.38
C PHE A 528 0.90 37.02 -2.63
N HIS A 529 1.66 36.85 -1.56
CA HIS A 529 2.96 36.18 -1.56
C HIS A 529 2.87 34.86 -0.80
N ALA A 530 3.16 33.74 -1.47
CA ALA A 530 3.24 32.43 -0.84
C ALA A 530 4.44 31.64 -1.35
N SER A 531 5.00 30.76 -0.52
CA SER A 531 6.08 29.85 -0.92
C SER A 531 5.71 28.40 -0.61
N ASN A 532 6.32 27.46 -1.34
CA ASN A 532 6.15 26.03 -1.09
C ASN A 532 7.21 25.44 -0.14
N GLU A 533 8.00 26.28 0.53
CA GLU A 533 9.14 25.85 1.34
C GLU A 533 8.75 24.84 2.44
N THR A 534 7.60 25.06 3.09
CA THR A 534 7.06 24.15 4.11
C THR A 534 6.70 22.77 3.55
N CYS A 535 6.38 22.68 2.26
CA CYS A 535 6.04 21.45 1.59
C CYS A 535 7.25 20.68 1.06
N LEU A 536 8.45 21.28 1.02
CA LEU A 536 9.66 20.61 0.51
C LEU A 536 10.03 19.39 1.36
N PRO A 537 10.50 18.29 0.72
CA PRO A 537 10.84 17.07 1.45
C PRO A 537 12.08 17.27 2.32
N ARG A 538 12.15 16.53 3.44
CA ARG A 538 13.32 16.49 4.32
C ARG A 538 13.89 15.06 4.34
N PRO A 539 14.70 14.70 3.33
CA PRO A 539 15.19 13.33 3.19
C PRO A 539 16.19 12.97 4.29
N VAL A 540 16.15 11.71 4.74
CA VAL A 540 17.09 11.16 5.73
C VAL A 540 18.02 10.16 5.03
N PRO A 541 19.35 10.37 5.08
CA PRO A 541 20.30 9.44 4.49
C PRO A 541 20.48 8.20 5.38
N LEU A 542 20.71 7.05 4.74
CA LEU A 542 21.05 5.83 5.47
C LEU A 542 22.49 5.89 5.98
N SER A 543 22.68 5.59 7.28
CA SER A 543 24.02 5.57 7.89
C SER A 543 24.93 4.52 7.22
N GLY A 544 26.13 4.95 6.81
CA GLY A 544 27.14 4.06 6.22
C GLY A 544 27.58 2.94 7.16
N TRP A 545 27.53 3.14 8.48
CA TRP A 545 27.81 2.10 9.48
C TRP A 545 26.79 0.96 9.43
N THR A 546 25.52 1.27 9.16
CA THR A 546 24.48 0.26 9.01
C THR A 546 24.73 -0.58 7.75
N VAL A 547 25.12 0.05 6.64
CA VAL A 547 25.46 -0.64 5.39
C VAL A 547 26.69 -1.54 5.58
N ALA A 548 27.76 -1.02 6.19
CA ALA A 548 28.96 -1.79 6.52
C ALA A 548 28.63 -2.96 7.48
N GLY A 549 27.74 -2.74 8.45
CA GLY A 549 27.24 -3.77 9.34
C GLY A 549 26.53 -4.90 8.60
N ILE A 550 25.63 -4.60 7.66
CA ILE A 550 24.92 -5.59 6.84
C ILE A 550 25.91 -6.47 6.06
N TYR A 551 26.83 -5.86 5.31
CA TYR A 551 27.82 -6.62 4.54
C TYR A 551 28.83 -7.36 5.42
N GLY A 552 29.19 -6.79 6.58
CA GLY A 552 30.00 -7.47 7.60
C GLY A 552 29.32 -8.74 8.14
N LEU A 553 28.00 -8.73 8.33
CA LEU A 553 27.23 -9.91 8.74
C LEU A 553 27.18 -10.97 7.63
N PHE A 554 27.05 -10.57 6.37
CA PHE A 554 27.14 -11.51 5.24
C PHE A 554 28.54 -12.13 5.12
N ALA A 555 29.60 -11.35 5.31
CA ALA A 555 30.97 -11.85 5.34
C ALA A 555 31.19 -12.84 6.50
N LEU A 556 30.66 -12.54 7.69
CA LEU A 556 30.71 -13.44 8.83
C LEU A 556 29.87 -14.71 8.60
N LEU A 557 28.70 -14.62 7.94
CA LEU A 557 27.92 -15.78 7.52
C LEU A 557 28.71 -16.67 6.55
N ALA A 558 29.39 -16.09 5.57
CA ALA A 558 30.25 -16.81 4.63
C ALA A 558 31.38 -17.55 5.37
N LEU A 559 32.03 -16.87 6.33
CA LEU A 559 33.03 -17.49 7.20
C LEU A 559 32.45 -18.68 7.96
N LEU A 560 31.31 -18.52 8.62
CA LEU A 560 30.66 -19.59 9.39
C LEU A 560 30.27 -20.80 8.53
N ILE A 561 29.86 -20.59 7.27
CA ILE A 561 29.59 -21.68 6.32
C ILE A 561 30.85 -22.51 6.08
N THR A 562 32.00 -21.86 5.84
CA THR A 562 33.26 -22.59 5.63
C THR A 562 33.76 -23.31 6.88
N THR A 563 33.47 -22.77 8.08
CA THR A 563 33.94 -23.35 9.35
C THR A 563 33.04 -24.46 9.92
N GLU A 564 31.87 -24.72 9.33
CA GLU A 564 30.87 -25.63 9.89
C GLU A 564 31.41 -27.06 10.11
N ALA A 565 32.13 -27.61 9.14
CA ALA A 565 32.72 -28.95 9.26
C ALA A 565 33.73 -29.02 10.43
N TYR A 566 34.49 -27.94 10.65
CA TYR A 566 35.43 -27.84 11.77
C TYR A 566 34.71 -27.75 13.11
N VAL A 567 33.59 -27.04 13.18
CA VAL A 567 32.75 -26.94 14.37
C VAL A 567 32.20 -28.30 14.78
N GLN A 568 31.78 -29.14 13.83
CA GLN A 568 31.33 -30.50 14.13
C GLN A 568 32.45 -31.36 14.71
N ARG A 569 33.67 -31.26 14.16
CA ARG A 569 34.86 -31.96 14.69
C ARG A 569 35.25 -31.44 16.08
N ALA A 570 35.19 -30.13 16.31
CA ALA A 570 35.52 -29.48 17.58
C ALA A 570 34.59 -29.92 18.73
N ARG A 571 33.30 -30.18 18.47
CA ARG A 571 32.38 -30.70 19.50
C ARG A 571 32.82 -32.05 20.06
N ARG A 572 33.29 -32.97 19.20
CA ARG A 572 33.86 -34.25 19.66
C ARG A 572 35.14 -34.01 20.45
N LEU A 573 36.02 -33.11 20.01
CA LEU A 573 37.27 -32.80 20.71
C LEU A 573 36.99 -32.29 22.14
N ILE A 574 36.04 -31.38 22.30
CA ILE A 574 35.60 -30.88 23.61
C ILE A 574 35.13 -32.03 24.50
N CYS A 575 34.24 -32.89 24.02
CA CYS A 575 33.77 -34.03 24.82
C CYS A 575 34.88 -35.03 25.15
N SER A 576 35.84 -35.25 24.24
CA SER A 576 36.98 -36.14 24.48
C SER A 576 37.93 -35.61 25.55
N PHE A 577 38.06 -34.28 25.66
CA PHE A 577 38.84 -33.61 26.68
C PHE A 577 38.21 -33.73 28.07
N PHE A 578 36.89 -33.56 28.20
CA PHE A 578 36.20 -33.70 29.49
C PHE A 578 35.98 -35.16 29.92
N TYR A 579 35.91 -36.11 28.97
CA TYR A 579 35.61 -37.51 29.23
C TYR A 579 36.61 -38.45 28.51
N PRO A 580 37.89 -38.46 28.92
CA PRO A 580 38.92 -39.26 28.24
C PRO A 580 38.64 -40.76 28.33
N GLY A 581 38.16 -41.27 29.48
CA GLY A 581 37.81 -42.69 29.63
C GLY A 581 36.67 -43.14 28.72
N ARG A 582 35.68 -42.26 28.46
CA ARG A 582 34.60 -42.57 27.52
C ARG A 582 35.10 -42.59 26.08
N GLU A 583 36.03 -41.72 25.71
CA GLU A 583 36.61 -41.69 24.37
C GLU A 583 37.49 -42.92 24.09
N GLN A 584 38.23 -43.42 25.08
CA GLN A 584 38.96 -44.69 24.97
C GLN A 584 38.02 -45.86 24.68
N LEU A 585 36.91 -45.96 25.42
CA LEU A 585 35.89 -47.00 25.19
C LEU A 585 35.28 -46.90 23.79
N ARG A 586 34.96 -45.68 23.33
CA ARG A 586 34.41 -45.43 21.98
C ARG A 586 35.40 -45.81 20.90
N THR A 587 36.69 -45.52 21.10
CA THR A 587 37.77 -45.88 20.18
C THR A 587 37.97 -47.39 20.12
N ALA A 588 37.96 -48.09 21.26
CA ALA A 588 38.05 -49.54 21.31
C ALA A 588 36.83 -50.23 20.67
N TYR A 589 35.62 -49.70 20.88
CA TYR A 589 34.42 -50.19 20.21
C TYR A 589 34.51 -50.00 18.70
N LEU A 590 34.94 -48.83 18.22
CA LEU A 590 35.12 -48.56 16.80
C LEU A 590 36.15 -49.53 16.20
N TYR A 591 37.27 -49.75 16.88
CA TYR A 591 38.29 -50.71 16.46
C TYR A 591 37.71 -52.12 16.32
N ASN A 592 37.02 -52.63 17.34
CA ASN A 592 36.40 -53.96 17.29
C ASN A 592 35.33 -54.07 16.20
N ARG A 593 34.55 -53.01 15.96
CA ARG A 593 33.58 -52.96 14.85
C ARG A 593 34.28 -53.06 13.50
N VAL A 594 35.31 -52.24 13.27
CA VAL A 594 36.06 -52.25 12.00
C VAL A 594 36.76 -53.60 11.82
N LEU A 595 37.38 -54.15 12.86
CA LEU A 595 38.00 -55.47 12.84
C LEU A 595 37.01 -56.58 12.46
N ARG A 596 35.81 -56.60 13.06
CA ARG A 596 34.73 -57.53 12.70
C ARG A 596 34.33 -57.37 11.24
N GLN A 597 34.11 -56.14 10.78
CA GLN A 597 33.79 -55.86 9.38
C GLN A 597 34.90 -56.35 8.44
N THR A 598 36.18 -56.14 8.78
CA THR A 598 37.32 -56.62 7.98
C THR A 598 37.35 -58.14 7.90
N ARG A 599 37.16 -58.84 9.03
CA ARG A 599 37.11 -60.32 9.07
C ARG A 599 35.92 -60.87 8.25
N THR A 600 34.73 -60.30 8.40
CA THR A 600 33.56 -60.69 7.61
C THR A 600 33.78 -60.43 6.12
N LEU A 601 34.40 -59.31 5.76
CA LEU A 601 34.71 -58.98 4.38
C LEU A 601 35.76 -59.94 3.79
N GLN A 602 36.78 -60.32 4.55
CA GLN A 602 37.75 -61.34 4.13
C GLN A 602 37.11 -62.71 3.99
N ALA A 603 36.27 -63.14 4.93
CA ALA A 603 35.59 -64.44 4.87
C ALA A 603 34.63 -64.55 3.67
N THR A 604 33.93 -63.46 3.33
CA THR A 604 32.98 -63.43 2.20
C THR A 604 33.62 -63.08 0.86
N LEU A 605 34.89 -62.68 0.84
CA LEU A 605 35.57 -62.27 -0.39
C LEU A 605 35.69 -63.41 -1.42
N PRO A 606 36.14 -64.64 -1.06
CA PRO A 606 36.30 -65.73 -2.01
C PRO A 606 34.97 -66.14 -2.63
N GLU A 607 33.91 -66.22 -1.81
CA GLU A 607 32.57 -66.55 -2.27
C GLU A 607 32.04 -65.49 -3.26
N ARG A 608 32.27 -64.20 -2.99
CA ARG A 608 31.88 -63.13 -3.93
C ARG A 608 32.69 -63.17 -5.22
N ILE A 609 33.97 -63.53 -5.16
CA ILE A 609 34.81 -63.70 -6.35
C ILE A 609 34.27 -64.86 -7.19
N LEU A 610 33.95 -66.00 -6.56
CA LEU A 610 33.35 -67.16 -7.23
C LEU A 610 31.96 -66.85 -7.83
N GLN A 611 31.10 -66.13 -7.11
CA GLN A 611 29.81 -65.67 -7.63
C GLN A 611 29.98 -64.71 -8.83
N LEU A 612 30.99 -63.83 -8.81
CA LEU A 612 31.32 -63.00 -9.96
C LEU A 612 31.89 -63.81 -11.12
N ALA A 613 32.68 -64.85 -10.85
CA ALA A 613 33.24 -65.74 -11.86
C ALA A 613 32.18 -66.62 -12.54
N GLY A 614 31.22 -67.13 -11.75
CA GLY A 614 30.15 -68.02 -12.21
C GLY A 614 28.91 -67.31 -12.77
N SER A 615 28.79 -65.99 -12.59
CA SER A 615 27.71 -65.18 -13.17
C SER A 615 28.03 -64.77 -14.62
N SER A 616 28.27 -65.78 -15.47
CA SER A 616 28.34 -65.69 -16.94
C SER A 616 26.96 -65.41 -17.57
N GLY A 617 26.16 -64.52 -16.95
CA GLY A 617 24.84 -64.10 -17.43
C GLY A 617 24.93 -62.80 -18.25
N PRO A 618 23.87 -62.44 -19.00
CA PRO A 618 23.91 -61.37 -20.00
C PRO A 618 24.38 -60.03 -19.40
N CYS A 619 25.23 -59.34 -20.16
CA CYS A 619 25.91 -58.11 -19.79
C CYS A 619 24.98 -57.11 -19.06
N ARG A 620 25.39 -56.63 -17.88
CA ARG A 620 24.68 -55.54 -17.21
C ARG A 620 24.76 -54.28 -18.06
N VAL A 621 23.61 -53.81 -18.55
CA VAL A 621 23.49 -52.57 -19.33
C VAL A 621 24.02 -51.40 -18.51
N LEU A 622 25.00 -50.68 -19.05
CA LEU A 622 25.51 -49.46 -18.41
C LEU A 622 24.38 -48.41 -18.32
N PRO A 623 24.21 -47.75 -17.16
CA PRO A 623 23.26 -46.65 -17.04
C PRO A 623 23.60 -45.54 -18.05
N PHE A 624 22.58 -44.85 -18.55
CA PHE A 624 22.69 -43.88 -19.64
C PHE A 624 23.79 -42.82 -19.43
N CYS A 625 23.92 -42.29 -18.21
CA CYS A 625 24.94 -41.29 -17.88
C CYS A 625 26.38 -41.81 -18.00
N ASP A 626 26.60 -43.11 -17.76
CA ASP A 626 27.92 -43.72 -17.89
C ASP A 626 28.25 -44.02 -19.36
N ARG A 627 27.23 -44.31 -20.20
CA ARG A 627 27.36 -44.38 -21.65
C ARG A 627 27.72 -43.03 -22.27
N LEU A 628 27.05 -41.96 -21.84
CA LEU A 628 27.33 -40.60 -22.30
C LEU A 628 28.76 -40.16 -21.94
N ALA A 629 29.25 -40.56 -20.76
CA ALA A 629 30.61 -40.27 -20.32
C ALA A 629 31.71 -41.09 -21.02
N LEU A 630 31.36 -42.24 -21.61
CA LEU A 630 32.24 -42.98 -22.51
C LEU A 630 32.40 -42.27 -23.85
N HIS A 631 31.29 -41.78 -24.42
CA HIS A 631 31.28 -41.15 -25.74
C HIS A 631 31.80 -39.69 -25.73
N HIS A 632 31.59 -38.97 -24.62
CA HIS A 632 31.96 -37.57 -24.47
C HIS A 632 32.73 -37.31 -23.16
N PRO A 633 33.99 -37.79 -23.06
CA PRO A 633 34.77 -37.74 -21.82
C PRO A 633 35.08 -36.32 -21.33
N ASN A 634 35.22 -35.34 -22.23
CA ASN A 634 35.53 -33.96 -21.86
C ASN A 634 34.35 -33.22 -21.20
N TRP A 635 33.11 -33.62 -21.47
CA TRP A 635 31.90 -32.94 -21.00
C TRP A 635 31.22 -33.70 -19.85
N PHE A 636 31.30 -35.04 -19.88
CA PHE A 636 30.65 -35.93 -18.91
C PHE A 636 31.62 -36.78 -18.09
N GLY A 637 32.94 -36.58 -18.20
CA GLY A 637 33.94 -37.36 -17.46
C GLY A 637 33.79 -37.33 -15.92
N TRP A 638 33.15 -36.28 -15.37
CA TRP A 638 32.86 -36.18 -13.94
C TRP A 638 31.92 -37.27 -13.38
N THR A 639 31.07 -37.90 -14.22
CA THR A 639 30.11 -38.92 -13.80
C THR A 639 30.82 -40.26 -13.53
N ARG A 640 32.00 -40.48 -14.15
CA ARG A 640 32.86 -41.66 -13.92
C ARG A 640 33.38 -41.76 -12.49
N THR A 641 33.41 -40.66 -11.74
CA THR A 641 33.98 -40.59 -10.38
C THR A 641 33.11 -41.22 -9.27
N GLY A 642 32.01 -41.91 -9.64
CA GLY A 642 31.06 -42.56 -8.73
C GLY A 642 30.99 -44.09 -8.81
N ARG A 643 31.87 -44.73 -9.59
CA ARG A 643 31.82 -46.19 -9.80
C ARG A 643 32.14 -46.98 -8.52
N ARG A 644 31.41 -48.08 -8.34
CA ARG A 644 31.57 -49.02 -7.22
C ARG A 644 32.42 -50.20 -7.65
N CYS A 645 33.24 -50.73 -6.75
CA CYS A 645 34.02 -51.94 -6.99
C CYS A 645 33.10 -53.14 -7.27
N ALA A 646 33.41 -53.94 -8.30
CA ALA A 646 32.60 -55.10 -8.68
C ALA A 646 32.52 -56.17 -7.56
N VAL A 647 33.63 -56.39 -6.84
CA VAL A 647 33.74 -57.38 -5.75
C VAL A 647 33.21 -56.86 -4.42
N CYS A 648 33.79 -55.78 -3.88
CA CYS A 648 33.44 -55.29 -2.54
C CYS A 648 32.31 -54.25 -2.53
N ARG A 649 31.87 -53.74 -3.69
CA ARG A 649 30.86 -52.67 -3.85
C ARG A 649 31.20 -51.33 -3.18
N GLY A 650 32.44 -51.16 -2.71
CA GLY A 650 32.94 -49.89 -2.17
C GLY A 650 33.04 -48.80 -3.23
N ALA A 651 32.91 -47.54 -2.80
CA ALA A 651 33.02 -46.37 -3.68
C ALA A 651 34.49 -46.07 -4.01
N GLY A 652 34.77 -45.66 -5.25
CA GLY A 652 36.14 -45.33 -5.67
C GLY A 652 36.91 -46.56 -6.14
N ALA A 653 36.60 -47.02 -7.35
CA ALA A 653 37.32 -48.09 -8.03
C ALA A 653 38.19 -47.50 -9.15
N PRO A 654 39.47 -47.17 -8.88
CA PRO A 654 40.33 -46.52 -9.87
C PRO A 654 40.88 -47.48 -10.94
N GLN A 655 40.81 -48.79 -10.70
CA GLN A 655 41.35 -49.79 -11.61
C GLN A 655 40.23 -50.32 -12.51
N GLU A 656 40.37 -50.10 -13.81
CA GLU A 656 39.47 -50.65 -14.83
C GLU A 656 40.14 -51.86 -15.50
N CYS A 657 39.33 -52.82 -15.95
CA CYS A 657 39.85 -53.93 -16.74
C CYS A 657 40.47 -53.41 -18.04
N GLN A 658 41.63 -53.93 -18.43
CA GLN A 658 42.35 -53.48 -19.63
C GLN A 658 41.75 -54.00 -20.95
N ARG A 659 40.79 -54.94 -20.90
CA ARG A 659 40.09 -55.38 -22.11
C ARG A 659 39.08 -54.30 -22.56
N PRO A 660 39.06 -53.92 -23.85
CA PRO A 660 38.15 -52.91 -24.38
C PRO A 660 36.68 -53.28 -24.16
N ASP A 661 36.42 -54.58 -24.05
CA ASP A 661 35.14 -55.21 -23.87
C ASP A 661 34.80 -55.52 -22.39
N CYS A 662 35.42 -54.85 -21.43
CA CYS A 662 35.12 -55.10 -20.02
C CYS A 662 35.08 -53.80 -19.21
N PHE A 663 33.88 -53.39 -18.80
CA PHE A 663 33.66 -52.19 -18.00
C PHE A 663 33.68 -52.43 -16.48
N LEU A 664 34.21 -53.56 -16.02
CA LEU A 664 34.31 -53.87 -14.60
C LEU A 664 35.41 -53.02 -13.95
N CYS A 665 35.08 -52.45 -12.79
CA CYS A 665 35.99 -51.62 -12.01
C CYS A 665 36.28 -52.29 -10.66
N TYR A 666 37.54 -52.28 -10.25
CA TYR A 666 38.01 -52.85 -8.99
C TYR A 666 38.67 -51.77 -8.12
N CYS A 667 38.48 -51.89 -6.81
CA CYS A 667 39.28 -51.10 -5.86
C CYS A 667 40.69 -51.68 -5.74
N ALA A 668 41.68 -50.86 -5.38
CA ALA A 668 43.08 -51.26 -5.33
C ALA A 668 43.32 -52.53 -4.48
N GLY A 669 42.65 -52.65 -3.32
CA GLY A 669 42.76 -53.84 -2.48
C GLY A 669 42.18 -55.10 -3.13
N CYS A 670 40.97 -55.03 -3.68
CA CYS A 670 40.37 -56.18 -4.37
C CYS A 670 41.11 -56.55 -5.67
N TRP A 671 41.77 -55.60 -6.32
CA TRP A 671 42.59 -55.86 -7.52
C TRP A 671 43.87 -56.64 -7.18
N GLN A 672 44.47 -56.36 -6.02
CA GLN A 672 45.59 -57.15 -5.50
C GLN A 672 45.15 -58.54 -5.06
N ASP A 673 43.98 -58.67 -4.43
CA ASP A 673 43.44 -59.97 -3.97
C ASP A 673 43.11 -60.95 -5.13
N ILE A 674 43.01 -60.46 -6.37
CA ILE A 674 42.71 -61.26 -7.59
C ILE A 674 43.91 -61.31 -8.55
N ASP A 675 45.13 -61.17 -8.03
CA ASP A 675 46.39 -61.23 -8.78
C ASP A 675 46.47 -60.27 -9.98
N ARG A 676 45.80 -59.11 -9.88
CA ARG A 676 45.74 -58.08 -10.94
C ARG A 676 45.16 -58.61 -12.26
N GLN A 677 44.32 -59.63 -12.20
CA GLN A 677 43.59 -60.14 -13.35
C GLN A 677 42.09 -60.02 -13.12
N CYS A 678 41.36 -59.65 -14.17
CA CYS A 678 39.91 -59.57 -14.07
C CYS A 678 39.32 -60.98 -13.96
N VAL A 679 38.59 -61.23 -12.87
CA VAL A 679 37.98 -62.53 -12.53
C VAL A 679 37.13 -63.10 -13.67
N VAL A 680 36.44 -62.25 -14.43
CA VAL A 680 35.58 -62.67 -15.54
C VAL A 680 36.38 -62.92 -16.82
N CYS A 681 37.42 -62.12 -17.07
CA CYS A 681 38.21 -62.18 -18.29
C CYS A 681 39.31 -63.26 -18.25
N ALA A 682 39.80 -63.61 -17.07
CA ALA A 682 40.89 -64.57 -16.88
C ALA A 682 40.50 -66.00 -17.31
N GLY A 683 39.21 -66.35 -17.27
CA GLY A 683 38.70 -67.68 -17.65
C GLY A 683 38.25 -67.82 -19.12
N GLN A 684 38.42 -66.81 -19.97
CA GLN A 684 37.91 -66.82 -21.35
C GLN A 684 39.04 -66.67 -22.39
N PRO A 685 39.08 -67.52 -23.44
CA PRO A 685 40.00 -67.37 -24.58
C PRO A 685 39.72 -66.06 -25.34
N ALA A 686 40.74 -65.54 -26.03
CA ALA A 686 40.75 -64.22 -26.67
C ALA A 686 39.70 -64.01 -27.77
N ASP A 687 39.05 -65.07 -28.26
CA ASP A 687 38.15 -65.04 -29.43
C ASP A 687 36.64 -64.97 -29.09
N CYS A 688 36.27 -64.57 -27.86
CA CYS A 688 34.87 -64.36 -27.55
C CYS A 688 34.41 -62.94 -27.96
N SER A 689 34.03 -62.79 -29.22
CA SER A 689 33.46 -61.55 -29.82
C SER A 689 32.11 -61.10 -29.22
N SER A 690 31.66 -61.71 -28.14
CA SER A 690 30.38 -61.46 -27.48
C SER A 690 30.51 -60.81 -26.10
N CYS A 691 31.65 -60.19 -25.81
CA CYS A 691 31.77 -59.29 -24.67
C CYS A 691 31.69 -57.84 -25.15
N CYS A 692 30.73 -57.09 -24.58
CA CYS A 692 30.68 -55.62 -24.49
C CYS A 692 30.79 -54.74 -25.75
N ASN A 693 30.19 -55.11 -26.89
CA ASN A 693 29.91 -54.16 -27.96
C ASN A 693 28.43 -54.22 -28.42
N PRO A 694 27.58 -53.21 -28.14
CA PRO A 694 26.20 -53.18 -28.61
C PRO A 694 26.13 -52.54 -30.01
N LEU A 695 26.92 -53.05 -30.96
CA LEU A 695 26.83 -52.65 -32.36
C LEU A 695 26.59 -53.91 -33.19
N GLY A 696 25.35 -54.37 -33.10
CA GLY A 696 24.83 -55.50 -33.86
C GLY A 696 23.31 -55.51 -33.81
N ASN A 697 22.70 -54.40 -34.24
CA ASN A 697 21.37 -54.30 -34.85
C ASN A 697 20.95 -52.82 -34.95
N LEU A 698 21.54 -52.13 -35.92
CA LEU A 698 21.01 -50.90 -36.52
C LEU A 698 20.97 -51.11 -38.03
N SER A 699 20.34 -52.21 -38.44
CA SER A 699 19.70 -52.34 -39.73
C SER A 699 18.30 -52.87 -39.43
N THR A 700 17.28 -52.13 -39.86
CA THR A 700 15.83 -52.37 -39.66
C THR A 700 15.24 -51.85 -38.35
N ALA A 701 15.01 -50.54 -38.28
CA ALA A 701 13.73 -49.93 -37.88
C ALA A 701 13.70 -48.48 -38.34
#